data_AF-A0AA97PKJ7-F1
#
_entry.id   AF-A0AA97PKJ7-F1
#
_cell.length_a   1.000
_cell.length_b   1.000
_cell.length_c   1.000
_cell.angle_alpha   90.00
_cell.angle_beta   90.00
_cell.angle_gamma   90.00
#
_symmetry.space_group_name_H-M   'P 1'
#
loop_
_entity.id
_entity.type
_entity.pdbx_description
1 polymer ?
#
loop_
_entity_poly.entity_id
_entity_poly.type
_entity_poly.pdbx_seq_one_letter_code
_entity_poly.pdbx_strand_id
1 'polypeptide(L)'
;MSVPSAPHIVLLAAHLAAKADIPALSYLASLHDQILRKELLLRIILTYLPETVRSAEYVELVAQIGSGQYPSPDDPDRSPVEFDAPHIEELSDEQAVKKAKRLHLLKLSWEDAPTEIDPEDHLSLFLLRRAYRVDEEAGLLNEVPWLFAPFMDHSPYLRTWFISVLTPLLRRNCEYYLDDPVSQTLAEFERLPDRVAARLLLSRTGVSKDDQQYASVGRDLRGLVSPWLYNDSRWTSRQHGLIPKGDQEQLAKPEELCPGWEEVLQWLVTQASGSWKVAVSAIEQWDGPGDADLGGYEGTAWLEEEEQQYMERRYARTALASAYLVPEASVDAIEGVHGIVEKIMSLLDEDPAPPLPTAASLLSPMPKDLLGSCKDGIMAPKNAEHLRGDLLDEANPLTKPASAPVQLLYATCLSAYILTRAGSPCTIKRAAELCLMQNERDQKAEATKLIHAICGGNAPKSDDKYWIRARNEMLWLRDWGAEEYGTPSSVDGCGVFGRVDREFLEIEILKGLLNNTRYSLARSLYEDSPDAPISNKPLQDTIFAAAMNAYDNASNPNRTRGGLKKCNDMYVHLPQYQSINTQKKINLTSNSINAFPKTIEKSTPAAQRLEALLKATHSLSDYRLVLKQGEPFTPVVMRVHPDSISIVAKVLEQNPKSYTNIQGLIDLGNHMVEAGLTVRDQHGHSVLTPELKPIERSMAEKRITAMCVDAALAEDDFETAYSYVVNRLASIAAPAAGKDAIVDEWSWKAALQAGKYRRTAKTLRPTHLGNTSSNPEIRHLEQRIECLSTALRIAPAATLQEILNTFRRCEEELDVAVRAEADSENAWDDKGDMTAMPGGYSATATANTTTRSQPTSFSSAARSNQTEESPLSLFDLSRATARAASKNFSALSSLKRSGQQAARSPTDHNGSSLASSMGSLHDGTGDSADHPRARKRDQLREAALGSLVSGVGWLVGAPPVDRGQGSDKG
;
A
#
# COMPACT_ATOMS: atom_id res chain seq x y z
N MET A 1 -10.93 98.86 -45.09
CA MET A 1 -10.86 97.60 -45.86
C MET A 1 -12.28 97.14 -46.12
N SER A 2 -12.60 96.75 -47.35
CA SER A 2 -13.91 96.17 -47.69
C SER A 2 -14.15 94.94 -46.84
N VAL A 3 -15.32 94.83 -46.21
CA VAL A 3 -15.71 93.63 -45.48
C VAL A 3 -15.61 92.44 -46.45
N PRO A 4 -14.77 91.41 -46.17
CA PRO A 4 -14.62 90.28 -47.07
C PRO A 4 -15.97 89.57 -47.23
N SER A 5 -16.33 89.21 -48.47
CA SER A 5 -17.62 88.54 -48.72
C SER A 5 -17.61 87.12 -48.15
N ALA A 6 -18.79 86.60 -47.77
CA ALA A 6 -18.91 85.29 -47.13
C ALA A 6 -18.17 84.12 -47.85
N PRO A 7 -18.18 84.03 -49.20
CA PRO A 7 -17.39 83.02 -49.93
C PRO A 7 -15.87 83.13 -49.73
N HIS A 8 -15.33 84.35 -49.58
CA HIS A 8 -13.90 84.56 -49.31
C HIS A 8 -13.53 84.05 -47.91
N ILE A 9 -14.37 84.33 -46.92
CA ILE A 9 -14.17 83.86 -45.53
C ILE A 9 -14.18 82.33 -45.47
N VAL A 10 -15.10 81.67 -46.18
CA VAL A 10 -15.16 80.20 -46.23
C VAL A 10 -13.95 79.59 -46.94
N LEU A 11 -13.48 80.21 -48.04
CA LEU A 11 -12.26 79.77 -48.74
C LEU A 11 -11.01 79.97 -47.89
N LEU A 12 -10.94 81.08 -47.16
CA LEU A 12 -9.86 81.37 -46.23
C LEU A 12 -9.83 80.36 -45.08
N ALA A 13 -10.98 80.04 -44.48
CA ALA A 13 -11.09 79.01 -43.45
C ALA A 13 -10.64 77.63 -43.96
N ALA A 14 -11.03 77.24 -45.18
CA ALA A 14 -10.57 75.99 -45.79
C ALA A 14 -9.06 75.98 -46.05
N HIS A 15 -8.49 77.11 -46.46
CA HIS A 15 -7.05 77.24 -46.67
C HIS A 15 -6.25 77.13 -45.36
N LEU A 16 -6.70 77.80 -44.31
CA LEU A 16 -6.08 77.74 -42.98
C LEU A 16 -6.18 76.33 -42.38
N ALA A 17 -7.34 75.68 -42.51
CA ALA A 17 -7.50 74.28 -42.11
C ALA A 17 -6.55 73.35 -42.88
N ALA A 18 -6.41 73.50 -44.20
CA ALA A 18 -5.49 72.71 -45.01
C ALA A 18 -4.01 72.91 -44.65
N LYS A 19 -3.64 74.10 -44.16
CA LYS A 19 -2.31 74.41 -43.64
C LYS A 19 -2.11 74.01 -42.17
N ALA A 20 -3.15 73.49 -41.50
CA ALA A 20 -3.18 73.24 -40.06
C ALA A 20 -2.86 74.48 -39.19
N ASP A 21 -3.20 75.69 -39.66
CA ASP A 21 -3.02 76.93 -38.91
C ASP A 21 -4.20 77.17 -37.95
N ILE A 22 -4.19 76.44 -36.83
CA ILE A 22 -5.26 76.44 -35.82
C ILE A 22 -5.46 77.83 -35.17
N PRO A 23 -4.41 78.57 -34.77
CA PRO A 23 -4.57 79.89 -34.18
C PRO A 23 -5.24 80.89 -35.12
N ALA A 24 -4.83 80.91 -36.40
CA ALA A 24 -5.45 81.78 -37.40
C ALA A 24 -6.90 81.38 -37.69
N LEU A 25 -7.20 80.07 -37.73
CA LEU A 25 -8.56 79.57 -37.93
C LEU A 25 -9.49 79.93 -36.75
N SER A 26 -9.00 79.82 -35.51
CA SER A 26 -9.73 80.26 -34.30
C SER A 26 -10.02 81.76 -34.34
N TYR A 27 -9.03 82.57 -34.71
CA TYR A 27 -9.19 84.01 -34.82
C TYR A 27 -10.20 84.39 -35.90
N LEU A 28 -10.13 83.78 -37.09
CA LEU A 28 -11.10 83.99 -38.17
C LEU A 28 -12.53 83.61 -37.75
N ALA A 29 -12.69 82.49 -37.04
CA ALA A 29 -13.98 82.06 -36.51
C ALA A 29 -14.56 83.07 -35.50
N SER A 30 -13.73 83.64 -34.62
CA SER A 30 -14.18 84.67 -33.66
C SER A 30 -14.62 85.99 -34.31
N LEU A 31 -14.06 86.35 -35.47
CA LEU A 31 -14.41 87.57 -36.20
C LEU A 31 -15.70 87.42 -37.04
N HIS A 32 -16.01 86.18 -37.46
CA HIS A 32 -17.05 85.90 -38.45
C HIS A 32 -17.96 84.73 -38.04
N ASP A 33 -18.38 84.69 -36.78
CA ASP A 33 -19.23 83.66 -36.16
C ASP A 33 -20.57 83.44 -36.91
N GLN A 34 -21.18 84.52 -37.42
CA GLN A 34 -22.45 84.45 -38.17
C GLN A 34 -22.31 83.74 -39.54
N ILE A 35 -21.11 83.80 -40.13
CA ILE A 35 -20.79 83.21 -41.44
C ILE A 35 -20.25 81.79 -41.24
N LEU A 36 -19.25 81.63 -40.37
CA LEU A 36 -18.64 80.35 -40.00
C LEU A 36 -19.43 79.67 -38.88
N ARG A 37 -20.69 79.35 -39.19
CA ARG A 37 -21.57 78.62 -38.27
C ARG A 37 -20.94 77.28 -37.86
N LYS A 38 -21.29 76.79 -36.66
CA LYS A 38 -20.80 75.54 -36.07
C LYS A 38 -20.70 74.37 -37.07
N GLU A 39 -21.81 74.00 -37.71
CA GLU A 39 -21.82 72.92 -38.70
C GLU A 39 -20.82 73.16 -39.85
N LEU A 40 -20.84 74.35 -40.45
CA LEU A 40 -20.00 74.67 -41.59
C LEU A 40 -18.51 74.60 -41.22
N LEU A 41 -18.14 75.16 -40.07
CA LEU A 41 -16.75 75.18 -39.60
C LEU A 41 -16.25 73.77 -39.24
N LEU A 42 -17.08 72.95 -38.56
CA LEU A 42 -16.75 71.55 -38.29
C LEU A 42 -16.59 70.73 -39.59
N ARG A 43 -17.41 70.98 -40.61
CA ARG A 43 -17.27 70.33 -41.92
C ARG A 43 -16.01 70.76 -42.67
N ILE A 44 -15.61 72.03 -42.54
CA ILE A 44 -14.34 72.52 -43.09
C ILE A 44 -13.17 71.82 -42.42
N ILE A 45 -13.16 71.75 -41.08
CA ILE A 45 -12.12 71.06 -40.32
C ILE A 45 -12.08 69.58 -40.70
N LEU A 46 -13.23 68.90 -40.74
CA LEU A 46 -13.32 67.48 -41.09
C LEU A 46 -12.76 67.17 -42.49
N THR A 47 -12.94 68.10 -43.44
CA THR A 47 -12.58 67.88 -44.84
C THR A 47 -11.13 68.26 -45.14
N TYR A 48 -10.63 69.35 -44.54
CA TYR A 48 -9.37 69.96 -44.95
C TYR A 48 -8.25 69.87 -43.90
N LEU A 49 -8.54 69.70 -42.61
CA LEU A 49 -7.49 69.52 -41.62
C LEU A 49 -6.85 68.13 -41.80
N PRO A 50 -5.53 68.03 -42.07
CA PRO A 50 -4.89 66.72 -42.28
C PRO A 50 -5.08 65.80 -41.07
N GLU A 51 -5.32 64.52 -41.31
CA GLU A 51 -5.53 63.50 -40.27
C GLU A 51 -4.29 63.25 -39.41
N THR A 52 -3.10 63.63 -39.89
CA THR A 52 -1.82 63.50 -39.16
C THR A 52 -1.57 64.60 -38.13
N VAL A 53 -2.42 65.64 -38.05
CA VAL A 53 -2.29 66.73 -37.07
C VAL A 53 -2.68 66.18 -35.70
N ARG A 54 -1.83 66.42 -34.68
CA ARG A 54 -2.07 65.95 -33.30
C ARG A 54 -3.38 66.52 -32.75
N SER A 55 -4.19 65.67 -32.15
CA SER A 55 -5.53 66.05 -31.66
C SER A 55 -5.47 67.16 -30.61
N ALA A 56 -4.45 67.13 -29.75
CA ALA A 56 -4.22 68.14 -28.73
C ALA A 56 -4.02 69.56 -29.29
N GLU A 57 -3.59 69.71 -30.55
CA GLU A 57 -3.33 71.03 -31.17
C GLU A 57 -4.62 71.74 -31.59
N TYR A 58 -5.70 71.01 -31.88
CA TYR A 58 -6.96 71.58 -32.38
C TYR A 58 -8.18 71.28 -31.51
N VAL A 59 -8.06 70.43 -30.48
CA VAL A 59 -9.19 70.07 -29.61
C VAL A 59 -9.78 71.30 -28.88
N GLU A 60 -8.94 72.26 -28.49
CA GLU A 60 -9.41 73.50 -27.86
C GLU A 60 -10.27 74.34 -28.83
N LEU A 61 -9.86 74.44 -30.10
CA LEU A 61 -10.67 75.08 -31.14
C LEU A 61 -12.00 74.34 -31.31
N VAL A 62 -12.01 73.01 -31.33
CA VAL A 62 -13.25 72.22 -31.41
C VAL A 62 -14.15 72.49 -30.20
N ALA A 63 -13.58 72.66 -29.00
CA ALA A 63 -14.34 73.00 -27.80
C ALA A 63 -14.95 74.41 -27.86
N GLN A 64 -14.20 75.40 -28.38
CA GLN A 64 -14.69 76.76 -28.64
C GLN A 64 -15.84 76.74 -29.66
N ILE A 65 -15.71 75.97 -30.75
CA ILE A 65 -16.77 75.78 -31.76
C ILE A 65 -18.00 75.08 -31.14
N GLY A 66 -17.76 74.11 -30.27
CA GLY A 66 -18.78 73.33 -29.57
C GLY A 66 -19.67 74.18 -28.66
N SER A 67 -19.04 75.03 -27.83
CA SER A 67 -19.69 75.93 -26.87
C SER A 67 -20.22 77.22 -27.51
N GLY A 68 -19.75 77.56 -28.71
CA GLY A 68 -20.03 78.84 -29.35
C GLY A 68 -19.36 80.04 -28.66
N GLN A 69 -18.45 79.78 -27.72
CA GLN A 69 -17.72 80.80 -26.97
C GLN A 69 -16.30 80.88 -27.52
N TYR A 70 -16.04 81.92 -28.30
CA TYR A 70 -14.70 82.26 -28.74
C TYR A 70 -14.11 83.34 -27.82
N PRO A 71 -12.78 83.32 -27.58
CA PRO A 71 -12.10 84.46 -26.96
C PRO A 71 -12.39 85.74 -27.72
N SER A 72 -12.65 86.83 -27.00
CA SER A 72 -12.97 88.13 -27.60
C SER A 72 -11.87 88.57 -28.58
N PRO A 73 -12.19 89.09 -29.77
CA PRO A 73 -11.20 89.65 -30.68
C PRO A 73 -10.43 90.84 -30.08
N ASP A 74 -11.04 91.51 -29.09
CA ASP A 74 -10.51 92.68 -28.38
C ASP A 74 -9.77 92.32 -27.07
N ASP A 75 -9.46 91.04 -26.85
CA ASP A 75 -8.73 90.57 -25.68
C ASP A 75 -7.27 91.14 -25.69
N PRO A 76 -6.85 91.89 -24.65
CA PRO A 76 -5.52 92.52 -24.61
C PRO A 76 -4.36 91.53 -24.67
N ASP A 77 -4.58 90.26 -24.35
CA ASP A 77 -3.55 89.21 -24.39
C ASP A 77 -3.42 88.55 -25.78
N ARG A 78 -4.26 88.92 -26.76
CA ARG A 78 -4.29 88.32 -28.11
C ARG A 78 -3.71 89.28 -29.16
N SER A 79 -2.66 88.85 -29.87
CA SER A 79 -2.14 89.63 -31.01
C SER A 79 -3.03 89.45 -32.25
N PRO A 80 -3.35 90.52 -33.01
CA PRO A 80 -4.08 90.41 -34.27
C PRO A 80 -3.30 89.51 -35.23
N VAL A 81 -3.97 88.49 -35.77
CA VAL A 81 -3.36 87.52 -36.70
C VAL A 81 -3.56 88.02 -38.12
N GLU A 82 -2.47 88.23 -38.86
CA GLU A 82 -2.52 88.52 -40.29
C GLU A 82 -2.72 87.22 -41.09
N PHE A 83 -3.62 87.25 -42.07
CA PHE A 83 -3.93 86.08 -42.90
C PHE A 83 -3.03 86.05 -44.15
N ASP A 84 -2.09 85.11 -44.22
CA ASP A 84 -1.22 84.94 -45.39
C ASP A 84 -1.91 84.11 -46.49
N ALA A 85 -2.78 84.77 -47.27
CA ALA A 85 -3.51 84.16 -48.39
C ALA A 85 -3.79 85.12 -49.57
N PRO A 86 -2.75 85.71 -50.22
CA PRO A 86 -2.94 86.70 -51.29
C PRO A 86 -3.75 86.16 -52.48
N HIS A 87 -3.61 84.88 -52.80
CA HIS A 87 -4.34 84.19 -53.86
C HIS A 87 -5.86 84.06 -53.63
N ILE A 88 -6.32 84.32 -52.39
CA ILE A 88 -7.74 84.33 -52.03
C ILE A 88 -8.25 85.78 -52.03
N GLU A 89 -7.46 86.73 -51.54
CA GLU A 89 -7.79 88.16 -51.56
C GLU A 89 -7.88 88.75 -52.98
N GLU A 90 -7.11 88.22 -53.93
CA GLU A 90 -7.10 88.63 -55.34
C GLU A 90 -8.31 88.11 -56.15
N LEU A 91 -9.18 87.28 -55.57
CA LEU A 91 -10.33 86.72 -56.28
C LEU A 91 -11.46 87.73 -56.40
N SER A 92 -12.14 87.73 -57.54
CA SER A 92 -13.45 88.39 -57.65
C SER A 92 -14.53 87.61 -56.88
N ASP A 93 -15.55 88.30 -56.37
CA ASP A 93 -16.67 87.67 -55.66
C ASP A 93 -17.33 86.52 -56.46
N GLU A 94 -17.47 86.66 -57.77
CA GLU A 94 -18.01 85.58 -58.63
C GLU A 94 -17.10 84.35 -58.67
N GLN A 95 -15.78 84.55 -58.67
CA GLN A 95 -14.80 83.47 -58.64
C GLN A 95 -14.76 82.81 -57.26
N ALA A 96 -14.86 83.60 -56.18
CA ALA A 96 -14.93 83.10 -54.82
C ALA A 96 -16.19 82.26 -54.60
N VAL A 97 -17.37 82.67 -55.07
CA VAL A 97 -18.60 81.85 -55.03
C VAL A 97 -18.42 80.53 -55.78
N LYS A 98 -17.83 80.57 -56.98
CA LYS A 98 -17.60 79.35 -57.79
C LYS A 98 -16.62 78.40 -57.09
N LYS A 99 -15.54 78.90 -56.49
CA LYS A 99 -14.56 78.09 -55.75
C LYS A 99 -15.15 77.56 -54.44
N ALA A 100 -15.89 78.37 -53.68
CA ALA A 100 -16.54 77.96 -52.44
C ALA A 100 -17.55 76.83 -52.68
N LYS A 101 -18.34 76.87 -53.77
CA LYS A 101 -19.24 75.79 -54.17
C LYS A 101 -18.53 74.48 -54.56
N ARG A 102 -17.24 74.54 -54.91
CA ARG A 102 -16.40 73.38 -55.27
C ARG A 102 -15.66 72.78 -54.08
N LEU A 103 -15.82 73.32 -52.87
CA LEU A 103 -15.11 72.80 -51.68
C LEU A 103 -15.56 71.40 -51.26
N HIS A 104 -16.62 70.83 -51.86
CA HIS A 104 -17.11 69.45 -51.65
C HIS A 104 -17.02 68.98 -50.19
N LEU A 105 -17.44 69.84 -49.25
CA LEU A 105 -17.31 69.60 -47.82
C LEU A 105 -18.03 68.32 -47.41
N LEU A 106 -17.30 67.44 -46.72
CA LEU A 106 -17.86 66.24 -46.12
C LEU A 106 -19.04 66.61 -45.23
N LYS A 107 -20.10 65.80 -45.29
CA LYS A 107 -21.21 65.93 -44.35
C LYS A 107 -20.74 65.53 -42.96
N LEU A 108 -21.44 65.95 -41.91
CA LEU A 108 -21.18 65.42 -40.57
C LEU A 108 -21.85 64.05 -40.42
N SER A 109 -23.12 63.92 -40.82
CA SER A 109 -23.81 62.63 -40.90
C SER A 109 -23.36 61.75 -42.07
N TRP A 110 -23.44 60.44 -41.89
CA TRP A 110 -23.18 59.38 -42.88
C TRP A 110 -24.27 58.31 -42.79
N GLU A 111 -24.27 57.34 -43.71
CA GLU A 111 -25.34 56.32 -43.81
C GLU A 111 -25.42 55.43 -42.56
N ASP A 112 -24.27 55.10 -41.96
CA ASP A 112 -24.17 54.28 -40.74
C ASP A 112 -24.04 55.13 -39.46
N ALA A 113 -24.49 56.40 -39.46
CA ALA A 113 -24.37 57.24 -38.27
C ALA A 113 -25.25 56.70 -37.12
N PRO A 114 -24.79 56.73 -35.86
CA PRO A 114 -25.57 56.26 -34.72
C PRO A 114 -26.92 56.97 -34.61
N THR A 115 -28.00 56.20 -34.46
CA THR A 115 -29.37 56.73 -34.37
C THR A 115 -29.68 57.39 -33.02
N GLU A 116 -28.86 57.11 -32.01
CA GLU A 116 -28.96 57.64 -30.65
C GLU A 116 -28.48 59.09 -30.56
N ILE A 117 -27.70 59.56 -31.55
CA ILE A 117 -27.21 60.93 -31.63
C ILE A 117 -28.21 61.75 -32.44
N ASP A 118 -28.67 62.86 -31.86
CA ASP A 118 -29.50 63.84 -32.58
C ASP A 118 -28.76 64.32 -33.84
N PRO A 119 -29.38 64.27 -35.05
CA PRO A 119 -28.79 64.83 -36.26
C PRO A 119 -28.31 66.28 -36.14
N GLU A 120 -28.90 67.06 -35.23
CA GLU A 120 -28.50 68.44 -34.93
C GLU A 120 -27.32 68.55 -33.94
N ASP A 121 -26.90 67.46 -33.31
CA ASP A 121 -25.67 67.38 -32.51
C ASP A 121 -24.44 67.22 -33.41
N HIS A 122 -24.16 68.31 -34.10
CA HIS A 122 -23.02 68.46 -35.00
C HIS A 122 -21.66 68.17 -34.35
N LEU A 123 -21.52 68.37 -33.03
CA LEU A 123 -20.27 68.15 -32.32
C LEU A 123 -20.00 66.65 -32.15
N SER A 124 -20.98 65.88 -31.67
CA SER A 124 -20.84 64.43 -31.50
C SER A 124 -20.59 63.72 -32.83
N LEU A 125 -21.34 64.09 -33.88
CA LEU A 125 -21.15 63.54 -35.23
C LEU A 125 -19.77 63.88 -35.81
N PHE A 126 -19.27 65.10 -35.56
CA PHE A 126 -17.92 65.48 -35.97
C PHE A 126 -16.85 64.66 -35.24
N LEU A 127 -16.96 64.51 -33.91
CA LEU A 127 -15.97 63.81 -33.09
C LEU A 127 -15.81 62.35 -33.53
N LEU A 128 -16.92 61.62 -33.68
CA LEU A 128 -16.89 60.22 -34.14
C LEU A 128 -16.31 60.11 -35.54
N ARG A 129 -16.79 60.93 -36.48
CA ARG A 129 -16.32 60.86 -37.86
C ARG A 129 -14.86 61.27 -38.00
N ARG A 130 -14.39 62.20 -37.18
CA ARG A 130 -12.98 62.58 -37.13
C ARG A 130 -12.14 61.46 -36.51
N ALA A 131 -12.63 60.80 -35.46
CA ALA A 131 -11.97 59.64 -34.84
C ALA A 131 -11.71 58.52 -35.85
N TYR A 132 -12.75 58.11 -36.59
CA TYR A 132 -12.60 57.06 -37.61
C TYR A 132 -11.58 57.46 -38.68
N ARG A 133 -11.62 58.70 -39.18
CA ARG A 133 -10.65 59.15 -40.20
C ARG A 133 -9.21 59.22 -39.68
N VAL A 134 -9.00 59.68 -38.45
CA VAL A 134 -7.66 59.75 -37.84
C VAL A 134 -7.04 58.36 -37.74
N ASP A 135 -7.84 57.35 -37.43
CA ASP A 135 -7.37 55.97 -37.40
C ASP A 135 -7.27 55.32 -38.80
N GLU A 136 -8.33 55.39 -39.62
CA GLU A 136 -8.38 54.74 -40.94
C GLU A 136 -7.36 55.32 -41.93
N GLU A 137 -7.18 56.65 -41.97
CA GLU A 137 -6.35 57.31 -42.98
C GLU A 137 -4.91 57.53 -42.50
N ALA A 138 -4.69 57.71 -41.19
CA ALA A 138 -3.36 58.00 -40.62
C ALA A 138 -2.82 56.90 -39.70
N GLY A 139 -3.63 55.92 -39.27
CA GLY A 139 -3.21 54.87 -38.33
C GLY A 139 -2.90 55.39 -36.93
N LEU A 140 -3.43 56.56 -36.56
CA LEU A 140 -3.09 57.27 -35.31
C LEU A 140 -4.14 57.05 -34.22
N LEU A 141 -4.43 55.79 -33.90
CA LEU A 141 -5.40 55.43 -32.85
C LEU A 141 -5.09 56.09 -31.49
N ASN A 142 -3.81 56.25 -31.16
CA ASN A 142 -3.32 56.89 -29.94
C ASN A 142 -3.58 58.40 -29.85
N GLU A 143 -3.91 59.07 -30.97
CA GLU A 143 -4.30 60.48 -31.00
C GLU A 143 -5.80 60.67 -30.74
N VAL A 144 -6.61 59.62 -30.87
CA VAL A 144 -8.07 59.69 -30.68
C VAL A 144 -8.45 60.06 -29.24
N PRO A 145 -7.85 59.53 -28.17
CA PRO A 145 -8.21 59.91 -26.80
C PRO A 145 -8.11 61.41 -26.52
N TRP A 146 -7.08 62.07 -27.05
CA TRP A 146 -6.88 63.51 -26.91
C TRP A 146 -7.98 64.34 -27.58
N LEU A 147 -8.63 63.82 -28.63
CA LEU A 147 -9.76 64.47 -29.29
C LEU A 147 -11.01 64.48 -28.41
N PHE A 148 -11.22 63.44 -27.59
CA PHE A 148 -12.43 63.27 -26.78
C PHE A 148 -12.31 63.83 -25.36
N ALA A 149 -11.08 64.06 -24.87
CA ALA A 149 -10.81 64.45 -23.49
C ALA A 149 -11.74 65.55 -22.91
N PRO A 150 -12.04 66.67 -23.61
CA PRO A 150 -12.92 67.70 -23.06
C PRO A 150 -14.43 67.44 -23.29
N PHE A 151 -14.81 66.37 -23.99
CA PHE A 151 -16.18 66.11 -24.46
C PHE A 151 -16.86 64.91 -23.81
N MET A 152 -16.23 64.27 -22.83
CA MET A 152 -16.75 63.05 -22.19
C MET A 152 -18.08 63.26 -21.46
N ASP A 153 -18.38 64.49 -21.04
CA ASP A 153 -19.64 64.86 -20.40
C ASP A 153 -20.69 65.41 -21.38
N HIS A 154 -20.31 65.63 -22.66
CA HIS A 154 -21.19 66.23 -23.67
C HIS A 154 -22.33 65.28 -24.06
N SER A 155 -22.05 63.98 -24.23
CA SER A 155 -23.03 62.99 -24.65
C SER A 155 -22.77 61.64 -23.97
N PRO A 156 -23.82 60.98 -23.40
CA PRO A 156 -23.69 59.66 -22.81
C PRO A 156 -23.32 58.60 -23.86
N TYR A 157 -23.74 58.78 -25.11
CA TYR A 157 -23.39 57.90 -26.22
C TYR A 157 -21.87 57.96 -26.49
N LEU A 158 -21.30 59.16 -26.61
CA LEU A 158 -19.87 59.32 -26.86
C LEU A 158 -19.02 58.68 -25.77
N ARG A 159 -19.43 58.85 -24.50
CA ARG A 159 -18.76 58.23 -23.36
C ARG A 159 -18.83 56.70 -23.43
N THR A 160 -20.00 56.15 -23.73
CA THR A 160 -20.18 54.69 -23.86
C THR A 160 -19.38 54.12 -25.03
N TRP A 161 -19.38 54.80 -26.19
CA TRP A 161 -18.58 54.43 -27.35
C TRP A 161 -17.08 54.49 -27.05
N PHE A 162 -16.63 55.54 -26.35
CA PHE A 162 -15.24 55.68 -25.93
C PHE A 162 -14.82 54.50 -25.05
N ILE A 163 -15.63 54.17 -24.03
CA ILE A 163 -15.36 53.08 -23.08
C ILE A 163 -15.41 51.70 -23.75
N SER A 164 -16.39 51.45 -24.63
CA SER A 164 -16.68 50.10 -25.13
C SER A 164 -16.11 49.77 -26.50
N VAL A 165 -15.72 50.77 -27.29
CA VAL A 165 -15.17 50.58 -28.64
C VAL A 165 -13.72 51.04 -28.70
N LEU A 166 -13.44 52.29 -28.32
CA LEU A 166 -12.09 52.85 -28.41
C LEU A 166 -11.14 52.24 -27.39
N THR A 167 -11.51 52.25 -26.10
CA THR A 167 -10.62 51.81 -25.00
C THR A 167 -10.10 50.38 -25.17
N PRO A 168 -10.92 49.36 -25.49
CA PRO A 168 -10.43 47.99 -25.69
C PRO A 168 -9.42 47.87 -26.82
N LEU A 169 -9.69 48.50 -27.97
CA LEU A 169 -8.80 48.43 -29.12
C LEU A 169 -7.50 49.20 -28.88
N LEU A 170 -7.60 50.41 -28.30
CA LEU A 170 -6.47 51.24 -27.92
C LEU A 170 -5.56 50.51 -26.94
N ARG A 171 -6.11 49.96 -25.85
CA ARG A 171 -5.33 49.22 -24.86
C ARG A 171 -4.62 48.04 -25.49
N ARG A 172 -5.33 47.26 -26.30
CA ARG A 172 -4.74 46.09 -26.95
C ARG A 172 -3.56 46.50 -27.84
N ASN A 173 -3.73 47.48 -28.73
CA ASN A 173 -2.76 47.82 -29.77
C ASN A 173 -1.68 48.81 -29.33
N CYS A 174 -1.97 49.68 -28.36
CA CYS A 174 -1.10 50.80 -27.97
C CYS A 174 -0.60 50.73 -26.53
N GLU A 175 -1.11 49.82 -25.69
CA GLU A 175 -0.67 49.72 -24.28
C GLU A 175 -0.19 48.32 -23.89
N TYR A 176 -0.91 47.28 -24.28
CA TYR A 176 -0.72 45.92 -23.76
C TYR A 176 0.14 45.06 -24.68
N TYR A 177 -0.07 45.15 -26.00
CA TYR A 177 0.57 44.29 -27.01
C TYR A 177 1.18 45.12 -28.15
N LEU A 178 2.09 46.02 -27.78
CA LEU A 178 2.81 46.92 -28.71
C LEU A 178 3.53 46.18 -29.86
N ASP A 179 4.04 44.98 -29.57
CA ASP A 179 4.80 44.18 -30.53
C ASP A 179 3.91 43.42 -31.54
N ASP A 180 2.60 43.35 -31.29
CA ASP A 180 1.63 42.64 -32.14
C ASP A 180 0.26 43.36 -32.19
N PRO A 181 0.24 44.58 -32.79
CA PRO A 181 -1.01 45.29 -33.00
C PRO A 181 -1.89 44.54 -34.01
N VAL A 182 -3.19 44.59 -33.76
CA VAL A 182 -4.22 44.08 -34.66
C VAL A 182 -4.38 45.00 -35.86
N SER A 183 -4.61 44.41 -37.05
CA SER A 183 -4.70 45.14 -38.32
C SER A 183 -5.99 45.96 -38.50
N GLN A 184 -7.02 45.64 -37.72
CA GLN A 184 -8.35 46.24 -37.84
C GLN A 184 -8.33 47.69 -37.36
N THR A 185 -8.91 48.57 -38.17
CA THR A 185 -9.19 49.95 -37.78
C THR A 185 -10.33 50.00 -36.75
N LEU A 186 -10.53 51.15 -36.13
CA LEU A 186 -11.59 51.42 -35.17
C LEU A 186 -12.98 51.15 -35.75
N ALA A 187 -13.22 51.57 -37.00
CA ALA A 187 -14.49 51.34 -37.69
C ALA A 187 -14.67 49.87 -38.09
N GLU A 188 -13.59 49.18 -38.47
CA GLU A 188 -13.63 47.74 -38.76
C GLU A 188 -13.91 46.93 -37.50
N PHE A 189 -13.25 47.27 -36.39
CA PHE A 189 -13.43 46.63 -35.09
C PHE A 189 -14.87 46.76 -34.59
N GLU A 190 -15.47 47.95 -34.67
CA GLU A 190 -16.84 48.19 -34.24
C GLU A 190 -17.87 47.34 -35.00
N ARG A 191 -17.61 47.10 -36.30
CA ARG A 191 -18.47 46.30 -37.19
C ARG A 191 -18.22 44.80 -37.11
N LEU A 192 -17.23 44.33 -36.35
CA LEU A 192 -16.97 42.89 -36.23
C LEU A 192 -18.15 42.17 -35.57
N PRO A 193 -18.44 40.92 -35.98
CA PRO A 193 -19.35 40.06 -35.24
C PRO A 193 -18.84 39.84 -33.81
N ASP A 194 -19.75 39.87 -32.83
CA ASP A 194 -19.41 39.87 -31.40
C ASP A 194 -18.47 38.73 -30.98
N ARG A 195 -18.73 37.50 -31.47
CA ARG A 195 -17.87 36.34 -31.20
C ARG A 195 -16.46 36.50 -31.77
N VAL A 196 -16.33 37.14 -32.93
CA VAL A 196 -15.03 37.38 -33.56
C VAL A 196 -14.28 38.48 -32.80
N ALA A 197 -14.97 39.54 -32.39
CA ALA A 197 -14.40 40.62 -31.59
C ALA A 197 -13.88 40.11 -30.24
N ALA A 198 -14.67 39.31 -29.52
CA ALA A 198 -14.25 38.70 -28.25
C ALA A 198 -12.97 37.84 -28.40
N ARG A 199 -12.89 36.99 -29.44
CA ARG A 199 -11.68 36.20 -29.74
C ARG A 199 -10.48 37.08 -30.11
N LEU A 200 -10.72 38.17 -30.84
CA LEU A 200 -9.67 39.10 -31.26
C LEU A 200 -9.04 39.80 -30.04
N LEU A 201 -9.87 40.27 -29.11
CA LEU A 201 -9.42 40.90 -27.86
C LEU A 201 -8.58 39.92 -27.03
N LEU A 202 -9.00 38.65 -26.92
CA LEU A 202 -8.32 37.62 -26.14
C LEU A 202 -7.21 36.86 -26.88
N SER A 203 -6.89 37.23 -28.12
CA SER A 203 -5.97 36.47 -29.00
C SER A 203 -4.54 36.31 -28.46
N ARG A 204 -4.09 37.23 -27.59
CA ARG A 204 -2.76 37.19 -26.96
C ARG A 204 -2.77 36.90 -25.47
N THR A 205 -3.95 36.82 -24.87
CA THR A 205 -4.14 36.58 -23.45
C THR A 205 -3.62 35.20 -23.07
N GLY A 206 -2.60 35.16 -22.20
CA GLY A 206 -2.00 33.91 -21.73
C GLY A 206 -1.17 33.14 -22.77
N VAL A 207 -0.76 33.76 -23.89
CA VAL A 207 0.00 33.10 -24.97
C VAL A 207 1.52 33.27 -24.84
N SER A 208 2.01 34.24 -24.04
CA SER A 208 3.45 34.49 -23.87
C SER A 208 4.18 33.30 -23.24
N LYS A 209 5.48 33.14 -23.55
CA LYS A 209 6.34 32.07 -22.98
C LYS A 209 7.12 32.50 -21.74
N ASP A 210 6.98 33.76 -21.33
CA ASP A 210 7.73 34.33 -20.21
C ASP A 210 7.01 34.10 -18.87
N ASP A 211 7.73 34.19 -17.74
CA ASP A 211 7.17 33.99 -16.39
C ASP A 211 6.00 34.94 -16.04
N GLN A 212 5.84 36.03 -16.80
CA GLN A 212 4.72 36.98 -16.70
C GLN A 212 3.47 36.57 -17.50
N GLN A 213 3.48 35.42 -18.17
CA GLN A 213 2.38 34.88 -18.98
C GLN A 213 1.03 34.98 -18.25
N TYR A 214 1.00 34.60 -16.97
CA TYR A 214 -0.22 34.51 -16.18
C TYR A 214 -0.67 35.85 -15.57
N ALA A 215 0.24 36.82 -15.40
CA ALA A 215 -0.11 38.12 -14.80
C ALA A 215 -0.91 39.02 -15.77
N SER A 216 -0.81 38.76 -17.07
CA SER A 216 -1.55 39.50 -18.11
C SER A 216 -3.03 39.10 -18.21
N VAL A 217 -3.40 37.93 -17.68
CA VAL A 217 -4.72 37.31 -17.93
C VAL A 217 -5.85 38.11 -17.28
N GLY A 218 -5.75 38.40 -15.98
CA GLY A 218 -6.75 39.19 -15.28
C GLY A 218 -6.83 40.63 -15.81
N ARG A 219 -5.67 41.23 -16.15
CA ARG A 219 -5.60 42.56 -16.77
C ARG A 219 -6.38 42.62 -18.09
N ASP A 220 -6.17 41.64 -18.97
CA ASP A 220 -6.82 41.62 -20.28
C ASP A 220 -8.34 41.43 -20.17
N LEU A 221 -8.81 40.55 -19.29
CA LEU A 221 -10.25 40.37 -19.04
C LEU A 221 -10.88 41.65 -18.50
N ARG A 222 -10.26 42.26 -17.48
CA ARG A 222 -10.73 43.49 -16.83
C ARG A 222 -10.68 44.72 -17.76
N GLY A 223 -9.62 44.84 -18.57
CA GLY A 223 -9.31 46.06 -19.33
C GLY A 223 -9.68 46.02 -20.81
N LEU A 224 -9.86 44.84 -21.40
CA LEU A 224 -10.25 44.67 -22.81
C LEU A 224 -11.68 44.16 -22.94
N VAL A 225 -12.00 43.05 -22.26
CA VAL A 225 -13.31 42.39 -22.41
C VAL A 225 -14.40 43.10 -21.64
N SER A 226 -14.17 43.41 -20.35
CA SER A 226 -15.21 44.04 -19.52
C SER A 226 -15.72 45.36 -20.12
N PRO A 227 -14.88 46.33 -20.54
CA PRO A 227 -15.38 47.59 -21.10
C PRO A 227 -16.12 47.39 -22.42
N TRP A 228 -15.69 46.43 -23.23
CA TRP A 228 -16.32 46.10 -24.50
C TRP A 228 -17.78 45.64 -24.36
N LEU A 229 -18.13 44.98 -23.24
CA LEU A 229 -19.48 44.49 -22.98
C LEU A 229 -20.50 45.58 -22.63
N TYR A 230 -20.05 46.81 -22.33
CA TYR A 230 -20.93 47.95 -22.03
C TYR A 230 -21.58 48.57 -23.28
N ASN A 231 -21.30 48.05 -24.47
CA ASN A 231 -21.96 48.52 -25.68
C ASN A 231 -23.36 47.88 -25.83
N ASP A 232 -24.39 48.71 -25.77
CA ASP A 232 -25.80 48.33 -25.89
C ASP A 232 -26.12 47.47 -27.13
N SER A 233 -25.42 47.69 -28.24
CA SER A 233 -25.65 46.94 -29.49
C SER A 233 -25.34 45.44 -29.39
N ARG A 234 -24.57 45.03 -28.38
CA ARG A 234 -24.13 43.64 -28.15
C ARG A 234 -25.17 42.78 -27.43
N TRP A 235 -26.25 43.41 -26.97
CA TRP A 235 -27.29 42.78 -26.15
C TRP A 235 -28.55 42.55 -26.96
N THR A 236 -28.97 41.29 -27.09
CA THR A 236 -30.16 40.93 -27.85
C THR A 236 -31.43 41.42 -27.17
N SER A 237 -31.48 41.51 -25.84
CA SER A 237 -32.58 42.11 -25.05
C SER A 237 -32.94 43.52 -25.55
N ARG A 238 -31.91 44.34 -25.78
CA ARG A 238 -32.05 45.74 -26.22
C ARG A 238 -32.44 45.86 -27.69
N GLN A 239 -32.12 44.86 -28.52
CA GLN A 239 -32.56 44.77 -29.92
C GLN A 239 -34.04 44.36 -30.05
N HIS A 240 -34.54 43.49 -29.16
CA HIS A 240 -35.92 42.99 -29.20
C HIS A 240 -36.97 43.99 -28.68
N GLY A 241 -36.55 45.05 -27.96
CA GLY A 241 -37.43 46.18 -27.60
C GLY A 241 -37.99 46.95 -28.82
N LEU A 242 -37.46 46.70 -30.03
CA LEU A 242 -37.86 47.32 -31.28
C LEU A 242 -38.80 46.46 -32.14
N ILE A 243 -39.08 45.20 -31.75
CA ILE A 243 -39.93 44.27 -32.53
C ILE A 243 -41.35 44.24 -31.93
N PRO A 244 -42.42 44.52 -32.70
CA PRO A 244 -43.79 44.46 -32.20
C PRO A 244 -44.16 43.03 -31.78
N LYS A 245 -44.83 42.90 -30.62
CA LYS A 245 -45.17 41.67 -29.87
C LYS A 245 -45.94 40.56 -30.62
N GLY A 246 -46.15 40.68 -31.93
CA GLY A 246 -46.97 39.75 -32.73
C GLY A 246 -46.25 38.47 -33.19
N ASP A 247 -44.93 38.49 -33.31
CA ASP A 247 -44.18 37.43 -34.02
C ASP A 247 -43.29 36.55 -33.10
N GLN A 248 -43.45 36.63 -31.78
CA GLN A 248 -42.58 35.97 -30.79
C GLN A 248 -42.79 34.46 -30.61
N GLU A 249 -43.76 33.82 -31.28
CA GLU A 249 -44.12 32.42 -30.99
C GLU A 249 -43.43 31.34 -31.84
N GLN A 250 -42.51 31.66 -32.77
CA GLN A 250 -42.01 30.65 -33.75
C GLN A 250 -40.48 30.41 -33.86
N LEU A 251 -39.62 31.05 -33.08
CA LEU A 251 -38.19 30.66 -32.93
C LEU A 251 -37.86 30.57 -31.43
N ALA A 252 -37.85 29.41 -30.76
CA ALA A 252 -36.84 28.34 -30.74
C ALA A 252 -35.55 28.68 -29.93
N LYS A 253 -35.43 28.04 -28.74
CA LYS A 253 -34.30 27.92 -27.78
C LYS A 253 -34.07 29.11 -26.81
N PRO A 254 -33.54 28.88 -25.59
CA PRO A 254 -33.19 29.97 -24.67
C PRO A 254 -32.17 30.87 -25.36
N GLU A 255 -32.56 32.10 -25.63
CA GLU A 255 -31.78 33.06 -26.41
C GLU A 255 -30.51 33.46 -25.62
N GLU A 256 -29.35 33.32 -26.26
CA GLU A 256 -28.11 33.88 -25.73
C GLU A 256 -28.26 35.42 -25.69
N LEU A 257 -28.27 36.01 -24.50
CA LEU A 257 -28.46 37.46 -24.30
C LEU A 257 -27.31 38.30 -24.88
N CYS A 258 -26.09 37.76 -24.82
CA CYS A 258 -24.90 38.37 -25.41
C CYS A 258 -23.99 37.28 -26.04
N PRO A 259 -24.01 37.10 -27.37
CA PRO A 259 -23.20 36.07 -28.05
C PRO A 259 -21.69 36.24 -27.85
N GLY A 260 -21.23 37.48 -27.73
CA GLY A 260 -19.84 37.82 -27.44
C GLY A 260 -19.39 37.33 -26.07
N TRP A 261 -20.24 37.51 -25.06
CA TRP A 261 -19.99 37.02 -23.71
C TRP A 261 -19.88 35.50 -23.66
N GLU A 262 -20.78 34.79 -24.36
CA GLU A 262 -20.72 33.33 -24.47
C GLU A 262 -19.42 32.84 -25.10
N GLU A 263 -18.85 33.61 -26.03
CA GLU A 263 -17.54 33.29 -26.60
C GLU A 263 -16.39 33.45 -25.60
N VAL A 264 -16.46 34.43 -24.71
CA VAL A 264 -15.48 34.60 -23.61
C VAL A 264 -15.54 33.43 -22.63
N LEU A 265 -16.76 33.01 -22.27
CA LEU A 265 -16.96 31.85 -21.39
C LEU A 265 -16.46 30.55 -22.06
N GLN A 266 -16.73 30.39 -23.34
CA GLN A 266 -16.22 29.26 -24.13
C GLN A 266 -14.69 29.28 -24.24
N TRP A 267 -14.08 30.46 -24.37
CA TRP A 267 -12.63 30.62 -24.33
C TRP A 267 -12.07 30.14 -22.98
N LEU A 268 -12.68 30.52 -21.85
CA LEU A 268 -12.24 30.11 -20.52
C LEU A 268 -12.27 28.58 -20.34
N VAL A 269 -13.35 27.93 -20.76
CA VAL A 269 -13.50 26.46 -20.79
C VAL A 269 -12.44 25.80 -21.68
N THR A 270 -12.16 26.39 -22.84
CA THR A 270 -11.13 25.90 -23.76
C THR A 270 -9.76 25.98 -23.11
N GLN A 271 -9.44 27.08 -22.42
CA GLN A 271 -8.21 27.21 -21.65
C GLN A 271 -8.15 26.20 -20.49
N ALA A 272 -9.24 25.95 -19.77
CA ALA A 272 -9.26 24.98 -18.66
C ALA A 272 -8.84 23.57 -19.10
N SER A 273 -9.28 23.14 -20.29
CA SER A 273 -8.95 21.83 -20.86
C SER A 273 -7.56 21.75 -21.51
N GLY A 274 -7.03 22.86 -22.03
CA GLY A 274 -5.75 22.89 -22.76
C GLY A 274 -4.59 23.49 -21.96
N SER A 275 -4.78 24.70 -21.44
CA SER A 275 -3.80 25.50 -20.69
C SER A 275 -4.38 25.87 -19.32
N TRP A 276 -4.64 24.87 -18.47
CA TRP A 276 -5.41 25.04 -17.23
C TRP A 276 -4.90 26.17 -16.32
N LYS A 277 -3.59 26.44 -16.32
CA LYS A 277 -2.98 27.55 -15.57
C LYS A 277 -3.52 28.91 -15.98
N VAL A 278 -3.78 29.13 -17.28
CA VAL A 278 -4.41 30.35 -17.79
C VAL A 278 -5.83 30.49 -17.26
N ALA A 279 -6.61 29.40 -17.24
CA ALA A 279 -7.98 29.44 -16.72
C ALA A 279 -8.04 29.66 -15.21
N VAL A 280 -7.15 29.02 -14.44
CA VAL A 280 -7.01 29.26 -13.00
C VAL A 280 -6.64 30.73 -12.75
N SER A 281 -5.60 31.24 -13.42
CA SER A 281 -5.18 32.64 -13.28
C SER A 281 -6.25 33.64 -13.69
N ALA A 282 -7.04 33.33 -14.73
CA ALA A 282 -8.19 34.14 -15.12
C ALA A 282 -9.19 34.28 -13.97
N ILE A 283 -9.58 33.16 -13.35
CA ILE A 283 -10.61 33.15 -12.29
C ILE A 283 -10.07 33.75 -10.99
N GLU A 284 -8.80 33.52 -10.64
CA GLU A 284 -8.20 34.06 -9.42
C GLU A 284 -8.05 35.59 -9.50
N GLN A 285 -7.57 36.11 -10.63
CA GLN A 285 -7.21 37.53 -10.79
C GLN A 285 -8.38 38.43 -11.20
N TRP A 286 -9.53 37.86 -11.54
CA TRP A 286 -10.70 38.58 -12.02
C TRP A 286 -11.96 38.16 -11.26
N ASP A 287 -12.64 39.12 -10.62
CA ASP A 287 -13.90 38.85 -9.89
C ASP A 287 -15.11 38.65 -10.81
N GLY A 288 -14.87 38.62 -12.12
CA GLY A 288 -15.90 38.47 -13.14
C GLY A 288 -16.42 39.83 -13.62
N PRO A 289 -17.65 39.88 -14.16
CA PRO A 289 -18.12 41.03 -14.93
C PRO A 289 -18.23 42.34 -14.14
N GLY A 290 -18.40 42.28 -12.82
CA GLY A 290 -18.42 43.46 -11.95
C GLY A 290 -17.05 44.09 -11.71
N ASP A 291 -15.97 43.36 -11.98
CA ASP A 291 -14.59 43.84 -11.92
C ASP A 291 -14.15 44.29 -13.32
N ALA A 292 -14.50 45.53 -13.64
CA ALA A 292 -14.24 46.18 -14.92
C ALA A 292 -13.33 47.41 -14.74
N ASP A 293 -12.30 47.52 -15.57
CA ASP A 293 -11.45 48.71 -15.65
C ASP A 293 -11.96 49.55 -16.82
N LEU A 294 -12.77 50.56 -16.52
CA LEU A 294 -13.37 51.44 -17.53
C LEU A 294 -12.46 52.62 -17.89
N GLY A 295 -11.21 52.61 -17.44
CA GLY A 295 -10.22 53.64 -17.75
C GLY A 295 -10.40 54.93 -16.97
N GLY A 296 -10.86 54.85 -15.71
CA GLY A 296 -11.11 56.04 -14.87
C GLY A 296 -12.52 56.61 -14.99
N TYR A 297 -13.41 55.91 -15.69
CA TYR A 297 -14.81 56.26 -15.90
C TYR A 297 -15.77 55.38 -15.09
N GLU A 298 -15.27 54.74 -14.03
CA GLU A 298 -16.07 53.88 -13.15
C GLU A 298 -17.26 54.67 -12.56
N GLY A 299 -18.47 54.11 -12.65
CA GLY A 299 -19.71 54.75 -12.19
C GLY A 299 -20.36 55.73 -13.17
N THR A 300 -19.85 55.86 -14.40
CA THR A 300 -20.46 56.70 -15.45
C THR A 300 -21.16 55.91 -16.56
N ALA A 301 -20.92 54.60 -16.61
CA ALA A 301 -21.57 53.64 -17.50
C ALA A 301 -22.14 52.49 -16.65
N TRP A 302 -23.32 52.00 -17.02
CA TRP A 302 -24.08 51.03 -16.24
C TRP A 302 -24.67 49.97 -17.16
N LEU A 303 -24.59 48.70 -16.73
CA LEU A 303 -25.37 47.62 -17.30
C LEU A 303 -26.74 47.56 -16.61
N GLU A 304 -27.73 47.01 -17.29
CA GLU A 304 -29.01 46.73 -16.63
C GLU A 304 -28.82 45.61 -15.60
N GLU A 305 -29.64 45.61 -14.55
CA GLU A 305 -29.53 44.62 -13.47
C GLU A 305 -29.70 43.18 -13.99
N GLU A 306 -30.59 42.98 -14.97
CA GLU A 306 -30.82 41.67 -15.59
C GLU A 306 -29.59 41.17 -16.38
N GLU A 307 -28.90 42.09 -17.09
CA GLU A 307 -27.70 41.80 -17.87
C GLU A 307 -26.52 41.45 -16.95
N GLN A 308 -26.35 42.21 -15.87
CA GLN A 308 -25.32 41.95 -14.87
C GLN A 308 -25.54 40.60 -14.18
N GLN A 309 -26.77 40.31 -13.72
CA GLN A 309 -27.11 39.02 -13.11
C GLN A 309 -26.91 37.86 -14.09
N TYR A 310 -27.24 38.04 -15.37
CA TYR A 310 -26.97 37.05 -16.41
C TYR A 310 -25.46 36.75 -16.50
N MET A 311 -24.62 37.78 -16.59
CA MET A 311 -23.17 37.60 -16.70
C MET A 311 -22.58 36.91 -15.49
N GLU A 312 -22.94 37.35 -14.27
CA GLU A 312 -22.45 36.79 -13.01
C GLU A 312 -22.83 35.31 -12.88
N ARG A 313 -24.09 34.97 -13.16
CA ARG A 313 -24.57 33.59 -13.10
C ARG A 313 -23.86 32.68 -14.12
N ARG A 314 -23.65 33.17 -15.34
CA ARG A 314 -22.96 32.42 -16.40
C ARG A 314 -21.46 32.30 -16.12
N TYR A 315 -20.83 33.34 -15.56
CA TYR A 315 -19.44 33.32 -15.12
C TYR A 315 -19.22 32.28 -14.02
N ALA A 316 -20.02 32.30 -12.95
CA ALA A 316 -19.91 31.35 -11.85
C ALA A 316 -20.10 29.90 -12.32
N ARG A 317 -21.06 29.65 -13.24
CA ARG A 317 -21.20 28.34 -13.90
C ARG A 317 -19.93 27.93 -14.66
N THR A 318 -19.37 28.86 -15.42
CA THR A 318 -18.17 28.61 -16.24
C THR A 318 -16.94 28.33 -15.38
N ALA A 319 -16.82 29.00 -14.24
CA ALA A 319 -15.79 28.72 -13.24
C ALA A 319 -15.93 27.30 -12.66
N LEU A 320 -17.14 26.90 -12.25
CA LEU A 320 -17.44 25.52 -11.81
C LEU A 320 -17.12 24.50 -12.91
N ALA A 321 -17.51 24.78 -14.16
CA ALA A 321 -17.22 23.92 -15.31
C ALA A 321 -15.71 23.78 -15.54
N SER A 322 -14.96 24.88 -15.46
CA SER A 322 -13.50 24.91 -15.66
C SER A 322 -12.78 24.02 -14.66
N ALA A 323 -13.22 23.99 -13.40
CA ALA A 323 -12.66 23.11 -12.38
C ALA A 323 -12.77 21.61 -12.72
N TYR A 324 -13.90 21.17 -13.31
CA TYR A 324 -14.06 19.80 -13.79
C TYR A 324 -13.28 19.49 -15.07
N LEU A 325 -12.82 20.49 -15.81
CA LEU A 325 -12.15 20.30 -17.10
C LEU A 325 -10.63 20.22 -17.00
N VAL A 326 -10.05 20.57 -15.85
CA VAL A 326 -8.61 20.44 -15.62
C VAL A 326 -8.18 18.98 -15.79
N PRO A 327 -7.33 18.66 -16.79
CA PRO A 327 -6.99 17.27 -17.13
C PRO A 327 -5.85 16.71 -16.26
N GLU A 328 -5.09 17.58 -15.58
CA GLU A 328 -3.90 17.21 -14.84
C GLU A 328 -4.24 16.76 -13.42
N ALA A 329 -3.65 15.65 -12.98
CA ALA A 329 -3.78 15.08 -11.63
C ALA A 329 -2.49 15.31 -10.82
N SER A 330 -2.02 16.56 -10.75
CA SER A 330 -0.88 16.99 -9.93
C SER A 330 -1.38 17.81 -8.73
N VAL A 331 -0.54 17.92 -7.70
CA VAL A 331 -0.88 18.72 -6.51
C VAL A 331 -1.11 20.19 -6.91
N ASP A 332 -0.23 20.76 -7.73
CA ASP A 332 -0.33 22.13 -8.24
C ASP A 332 -1.64 22.38 -9.01
N ALA A 333 -2.06 21.44 -9.87
CA ALA A 333 -3.31 21.56 -10.61
C ALA A 333 -4.54 21.53 -9.69
N ILE A 334 -4.51 20.69 -8.64
CA ILE A 334 -5.60 20.58 -7.67
C ILE A 334 -5.63 21.81 -6.76
N GLU A 335 -4.47 22.37 -6.39
CA GLU A 335 -4.38 23.65 -5.66
C GLU A 335 -4.93 24.81 -6.49
N GLY A 336 -4.64 24.87 -7.80
CA GLY A 336 -5.25 25.85 -8.69
C GLY A 336 -6.77 25.71 -8.79
N VAL A 337 -7.29 24.47 -8.81
CA VAL A 337 -8.73 24.23 -8.77
C VAL A 337 -9.35 24.60 -7.41
N HIS A 338 -8.61 24.43 -6.32
CA HIS A 338 -9.03 24.93 -5.01
C HIS A 338 -9.17 26.45 -4.99
N GLY A 339 -8.24 27.18 -5.64
CA GLY A 339 -8.35 28.63 -5.82
C GLY A 339 -9.64 29.03 -6.56
N ILE A 340 -10.03 28.26 -7.59
CA ILE A 340 -11.33 28.43 -8.26
C ILE A 340 -12.50 28.22 -7.28
N VAL A 341 -12.44 27.17 -6.45
CA VAL A 341 -13.48 26.89 -5.45
C VAL A 341 -13.60 28.04 -4.44
N GLU A 342 -12.51 28.49 -3.85
CA GLU A 342 -12.49 29.62 -2.91
C GLU A 342 -13.08 30.88 -3.55
N LYS A 343 -12.74 31.16 -4.81
CA LYS A 343 -13.29 32.29 -5.55
C LYS A 343 -14.81 32.20 -5.68
N ILE A 344 -15.34 31.04 -6.08
CA ILE A 344 -16.78 30.85 -6.25
C ILE A 344 -17.51 30.90 -4.90
N MET A 345 -16.91 30.36 -3.84
CA MET A 345 -17.45 30.51 -2.48
C MET A 345 -17.56 31.97 -2.08
N SER A 346 -16.54 32.79 -2.38
CA SER A 346 -16.60 34.24 -2.12
C SER A 346 -17.68 34.96 -2.93
N LEU A 347 -17.90 34.56 -4.19
CA LEU A 347 -18.97 35.12 -5.03
C LEU A 347 -20.38 34.72 -4.57
N LEU A 348 -20.52 33.63 -3.80
CA LEU A 348 -21.78 33.16 -3.24
C LEU A 348 -21.98 33.56 -1.77
N ASP A 349 -21.10 34.41 -1.23
CA ASP A 349 -21.07 34.79 0.19
C ASP A 349 -20.99 33.58 1.16
N GLU A 350 -20.30 32.51 0.75
CA GLU A 350 -20.02 31.35 1.61
C GLU A 350 -18.71 31.52 2.38
N ASP A 351 -18.61 30.84 3.53
CA ASP A 351 -17.38 30.82 4.33
C ASP A 351 -16.21 30.22 3.51
N PRO A 352 -15.03 30.86 3.48
CA PRO A 352 -13.91 30.38 2.68
C PRO A 352 -13.42 29.01 3.18
N ALA A 353 -13.11 28.12 2.23
CA ALA A 353 -12.51 26.84 2.53
C ALA A 353 -11.09 27.00 3.10
N PRO A 354 -10.67 26.17 4.07
CA PRO A 354 -9.29 26.15 4.52
C PRO A 354 -8.37 25.60 3.40
N PRO A 355 -7.08 26.00 3.36
CA PRO A 355 -6.14 25.47 2.38
C PRO A 355 -6.10 23.94 2.37
N LEU A 356 -5.98 23.32 1.20
CA LEU A 356 -6.04 21.85 1.02
C LEU A 356 -5.18 21.04 2.02
N PRO A 357 -3.91 21.40 2.32
CA PRO A 357 -3.12 20.66 3.30
C PRO A 357 -3.73 20.70 4.71
N THR A 358 -4.31 21.85 5.09
CA THR A 358 -5.00 22.06 6.36
C THR A 358 -6.32 21.30 6.37
N ALA A 359 -7.12 21.42 5.30
CA ALA A 359 -8.37 20.69 5.11
C ALA A 359 -8.18 19.18 5.23
N ALA A 360 -7.15 18.63 4.56
CA ALA A 360 -6.81 17.20 4.61
C ALA A 360 -6.30 16.75 5.98
N SER A 361 -5.82 17.67 6.81
CA SER A 361 -5.40 17.36 8.20
C SER A 361 -6.56 17.38 9.18
N LEU A 362 -7.53 18.26 8.97
CA LEU A 362 -8.72 18.42 9.80
C LEU A 362 -9.80 17.38 9.47
N LEU A 363 -9.95 17.06 8.18
CA LEU A 363 -10.96 16.13 7.65
C LEU A 363 -12.37 16.46 8.14
N SER A 364 -12.72 17.75 8.16
CA SER A 364 -14.02 18.22 8.61
C SER A 364 -15.16 17.56 7.83
N PRO A 365 -16.29 17.24 8.49
CA PRO A 365 -17.41 16.60 7.85
C PRO A 365 -18.08 17.55 6.85
N MET A 366 -18.47 17.03 5.69
CA MET A 366 -19.15 17.83 4.67
C MET A 366 -20.57 18.21 5.11
N PRO A 367 -21.12 19.36 4.65
CA PRO A 367 -22.45 19.83 5.08
C PRO A 367 -23.55 18.78 4.90
N LYS A 368 -24.46 18.68 5.88
CA LYS A 368 -25.58 17.72 5.85
C LYS A 368 -26.46 17.84 4.61
N ASP A 369 -26.60 19.03 4.05
CA ASP A 369 -27.40 19.28 2.86
C ASP A 369 -26.85 18.56 1.63
N LEU A 370 -25.53 18.37 1.55
CA LEU A 370 -24.88 17.57 0.52
C LEU A 370 -25.09 16.07 0.79
N LEU A 371 -24.95 15.65 2.05
CA LEU A 371 -24.98 14.23 2.47
C LEU A 371 -26.41 13.63 2.48
N GLY A 372 -27.44 14.45 2.69
CA GLY A 372 -28.80 14.03 3.00
C GLY A 372 -29.63 13.38 1.88
N SER A 373 -29.17 13.42 0.62
CA SER A 373 -29.93 12.85 -0.52
C SER A 373 -29.04 12.30 -1.64
N CYS A 374 -28.44 11.14 -1.42
CA CYS A 374 -27.63 10.45 -2.44
C CYS A 374 -28.45 9.88 -3.62
N LYS A 375 -29.78 9.75 -3.48
CA LYS A 375 -30.66 9.14 -4.50
C LYS A 375 -31.42 10.17 -5.34
N ASP A 376 -31.83 11.29 -4.74
CA ASP A 376 -32.68 12.29 -5.40
C ASP A 376 -32.05 13.70 -5.45
N GLY A 377 -30.85 13.89 -4.91
CA GLY A 377 -30.12 15.16 -4.86
C GLY A 377 -29.05 15.31 -5.94
N ILE A 378 -28.11 16.24 -5.71
CA ILE A 378 -26.98 16.51 -6.62
C ILE A 378 -26.07 15.29 -6.83
N MET A 379 -26.02 14.40 -5.84
CA MET A 379 -25.23 13.17 -5.84
C MET A 379 -25.89 12.01 -6.62
N ALA A 380 -27.05 12.23 -7.24
CA ALA A 380 -27.75 11.19 -7.98
C ALA A 380 -26.92 10.69 -9.19
N PRO A 381 -26.91 9.37 -9.47
CA PRO A 381 -26.05 8.79 -10.50
C PRO A 381 -26.36 9.27 -11.92
N LYS A 382 -27.61 9.69 -12.18
CA LYS A 382 -28.00 10.32 -13.45
C LYS A 382 -27.19 11.58 -13.75
N ASN A 383 -26.73 12.30 -12.71
CA ASN A 383 -26.00 13.55 -12.90
C ASN A 383 -24.58 13.32 -13.43
N ALA A 384 -24.05 12.08 -13.34
CA ALA A 384 -22.73 11.75 -13.89
C ALA A 384 -22.64 11.91 -15.41
N GLU A 385 -23.77 11.84 -16.13
CA GLU A 385 -23.82 12.06 -17.58
C GLU A 385 -23.43 13.51 -17.95
N HIS A 386 -23.80 14.47 -17.10
CA HIS A 386 -23.50 15.89 -17.31
C HIS A 386 -22.00 16.23 -17.22
N LEU A 387 -21.16 15.34 -16.66
CA LEU A 387 -19.70 15.50 -16.69
C LEU A 387 -19.08 15.20 -18.07
N ARG A 388 -19.82 14.53 -18.98
CA ARG A 388 -19.27 14.04 -20.26
C ARG A 388 -19.34 15.06 -21.40
N GLY A 389 -20.22 16.04 -21.32
CA GLY A 389 -20.25 17.14 -22.28
C GLY A 389 -21.58 17.86 -22.28
N ASP A 390 -21.80 18.71 -21.27
CA ASP A 390 -22.85 19.76 -21.17
C ASP A 390 -22.58 20.65 -19.94
N LEU A 391 -21.31 20.95 -19.65
CA LEU A 391 -20.94 21.65 -18.39
C LEU A 391 -21.43 23.11 -18.34
N LEU A 392 -21.67 23.73 -19.49
CA LEU A 392 -22.22 25.09 -19.60
C LEU A 392 -23.75 25.13 -19.70
N ASP A 393 -24.41 23.98 -19.86
CA ASP A 393 -25.87 23.92 -20.01
C ASP A 393 -26.58 24.38 -18.72
N GLU A 394 -27.68 25.09 -18.89
CA GLU A 394 -28.51 25.59 -17.80
C GLU A 394 -29.20 24.49 -17.01
N ALA A 395 -29.48 23.36 -17.67
CA ALA A 395 -30.07 22.19 -17.05
C ALA A 395 -29.10 21.41 -16.16
N ASN A 396 -27.79 21.68 -16.26
CA ASN A 396 -26.77 20.93 -15.54
C ASN A 396 -26.77 21.28 -14.04
N PRO A 397 -27.09 20.32 -13.14
CA PRO A 397 -27.13 20.58 -11.71
C PRO A 397 -25.72 20.71 -11.09
N LEU A 398 -24.67 20.19 -11.73
CA LEU A 398 -23.30 20.16 -11.18
C LEU A 398 -22.56 21.49 -11.32
N THR A 399 -23.02 22.35 -12.23
CA THR A 399 -22.41 23.67 -12.51
C THR A 399 -23.39 24.81 -12.27
N LYS A 400 -24.53 24.54 -11.62
CA LYS A 400 -25.43 25.59 -11.16
C LYS A 400 -24.75 26.36 -10.02
N PRO A 401 -24.68 27.70 -10.06
CA PRO A 401 -24.10 28.48 -8.98
C PRO A 401 -25.02 28.45 -7.76
N ALA A 402 -24.73 27.52 -6.86
CA ALA A 402 -25.47 27.27 -5.62
C ALA A 402 -24.54 26.54 -4.64
N SER A 403 -24.93 26.50 -3.38
CA SER A 403 -24.12 25.89 -2.32
C SER A 403 -23.79 24.43 -2.59
N ALA A 404 -24.78 23.58 -2.87
CA ALA A 404 -24.56 22.14 -3.01
C ALA A 404 -23.55 21.76 -4.13
N PRO A 405 -23.59 22.33 -5.35
CA PRO A 405 -22.58 22.13 -6.39
C PRO A 405 -21.16 22.54 -5.99
N VAL A 406 -21.02 23.66 -5.27
CA VAL A 406 -19.73 24.17 -4.83
C VAL A 406 -19.15 23.29 -3.73
N GLN A 407 -19.98 22.87 -2.77
CA GLN A 407 -19.60 21.93 -1.72
C GLN A 407 -19.23 20.55 -2.28
N LEU A 408 -19.93 20.08 -3.33
CA LEU A 408 -19.55 18.87 -4.06
C LEU A 408 -18.20 19.02 -4.76
N LEU A 409 -17.98 20.15 -5.43
CA LEU A 409 -16.71 20.43 -6.09
C LEU A 409 -15.57 20.51 -5.08
N TYR A 410 -15.79 21.14 -3.92
CA TYR A 410 -14.84 21.16 -2.81
C TYR A 410 -14.53 19.75 -2.29
N ALA A 411 -15.55 18.94 -2.01
CA ALA A 411 -15.39 17.58 -1.52
C ALA A 411 -14.61 16.68 -2.51
N THR A 412 -14.89 16.83 -3.82
CA THR A 412 -14.18 16.10 -4.88
C THR A 412 -12.75 16.62 -5.10
N CYS A 413 -12.52 17.93 -4.96
CA CYS A 413 -11.19 18.54 -4.97
C CYS A 413 -10.33 18.02 -3.81
N LEU A 414 -10.85 18.04 -2.58
CA LEU A 414 -10.17 17.50 -1.40
C LEU A 414 -9.91 15.99 -1.53
N SER A 415 -10.87 15.25 -2.07
CA SER A 415 -10.70 13.81 -2.35
C SER A 415 -9.59 13.55 -3.37
N ALA A 416 -9.55 14.32 -4.46
CA ALA A 416 -8.50 14.24 -5.48
C ALA A 416 -7.13 14.59 -4.91
N TYR A 417 -7.05 15.61 -4.04
CA TYR A 417 -5.82 15.99 -3.34
C TYR A 417 -5.28 14.85 -2.47
N ILE A 418 -6.14 14.24 -1.64
CA ILE A 418 -5.77 13.11 -0.76
C ILE A 418 -5.22 11.94 -1.59
N LEU A 419 -5.93 11.56 -2.66
CA LEU A 419 -5.52 10.47 -3.55
C LEU A 419 -4.17 10.75 -4.23
N THR A 420 -4.02 11.94 -4.81
CA THR A 420 -2.82 12.33 -5.57
C THR A 420 -1.61 12.44 -4.65
N ARG A 421 -1.76 13.05 -3.47
CA ARG A 421 -0.69 13.16 -2.46
C ARG A 421 -0.24 11.79 -1.93
N ALA A 422 -1.16 10.83 -1.83
CA ALA A 422 -0.86 9.46 -1.41
C ALA A 422 -0.21 8.61 -2.51
N GLY A 423 -0.04 9.14 -3.73
CA GLY A 423 0.60 8.45 -4.85
C GLY A 423 -0.37 7.74 -5.80
N SER A 424 -1.67 8.06 -5.74
CA SER A 424 -2.69 7.59 -6.68
C SER A 424 -3.30 8.79 -7.43
N PRO A 425 -2.70 9.23 -8.56
CA PRO A 425 -3.15 10.42 -9.29
C PRO A 425 -4.63 10.35 -9.64
N CYS A 426 -5.39 11.38 -9.26
CA CYS A 426 -6.82 11.49 -9.50
C CYS A 426 -7.18 12.93 -9.90
N THR A 427 -7.87 13.11 -11.02
CA THR A 427 -8.40 14.42 -11.43
C THR A 427 -9.71 14.71 -10.68
N ILE A 428 -10.09 15.99 -10.60
CA ILE A 428 -11.36 16.41 -9.97
C ILE A 428 -12.56 15.75 -10.67
N LYS A 429 -12.54 15.71 -12.00
CA LYS A 429 -13.54 14.99 -12.80
C LYS A 429 -13.62 13.52 -12.42
N ARG A 430 -12.48 12.83 -12.27
CA ARG A 430 -12.47 11.42 -11.91
C ARG A 430 -13.02 11.18 -10.50
N ALA A 431 -12.67 12.04 -9.53
CA ALA A 431 -13.24 11.98 -8.18
C ALA A 431 -14.78 12.19 -8.21
N ALA A 432 -15.26 13.14 -9.01
CA ALA A 432 -16.69 13.38 -9.21
C ALA A 432 -17.40 12.20 -9.89
N GLU A 433 -16.80 11.60 -10.92
CA GLU A 433 -17.35 10.40 -11.57
C GLU A 433 -17.48 9.23 -10.59
N LEU A 434 -16.48 8.99 -9.74
CA LEU A 434 -16.49 7.92 -8.75
C LEU A 434 -17.61 8.13 -7.72
N CYS A 435 -17.80 9.35 -7.21
CA CYS A 435 -18.83 9.63 -6.21
C CYS A 435 -20.24 9.73 -6.79
N LEU A 436 -20.43 10.12 -8.07
CA LEU A 436 -21.74 10.16 -8.70
C LEU A 436 -22.18 8.78 -9.20
N MET A 437 -21.31 8.04 -9.90
CA MET A 437 -21.66 6.73 -10.49
C MET A 437 -21.89 5.65 -9.42
N GLN A 438 -21.22 5.76 -8.27
CA GLN A 438 -21.33 4.80 -7.15
C GLN A 438 -21.20 3.34 -7.62
N ASN A 439 -20.22 3.06 -8.50
CA ASN A 439 -19.93 1.71 -8.97
C ASN A 439 -18.94 1.01 -8.02
N GLU A 440 -19.40 0.00 -7.28
CA GLU A 440 -18.62 -0.73 -6.28
C GLU A 440 -17.31 -1.29 -6.86
N ARG A 441 -17.35 -1.88 -8.06
CA ARG A 441 -16.16 -2.52 -8.66
C ARG A 441 -15.07 -1.49 -8.96
N ASP A 442 -15.45 -0.34 -9.51
CA ASP A 442 -14.51 0.71 -9.89
C ASP A 442 -13.94 1.40 -8.64
N GLN A 443 -14.79 1.72 -7.66
CA GLN A 443 -14.36 2.32 -6.40
C GLN A 443 -13.44 1.38 -5.61
N LYS A 444 -13.74 0.08 -5.54
CA LYS A 444 -12.90 -0.92 -4.88
C LYS A 444 -11.54 -1.07 -5.56
N ALA A 445 -11.49 -0.98 -6.89
CA ALA A 445 -10.25 -1.00 -7.64
C ALA A 445 -9.38 0.23 -7.31
N GLU A 446 -9.96 1.44 -7.30
CA GLU A 446 -9.23 2.66 -6.92
C GLU A 446 -8.79 2.65 -5.45
N ALA A 447 -9.65 2.20 -4.53
CA ALA A 447 -9.31 2.04 -3.12
C ALA A 447 -8.12 1.08 -2.94
N THR A 448 -8.10 -0.04 -3.68
CA THR A 448 -6.98 -1.00 -3.64
C THR A 448 -5.68 -0.38 -4.16
N LYS A 449 -5.73 0.44 -5.21
CA LYS A 449 -4.55 1.19 -5.70
C LYS A 449 -4.02 2.16 -4.65
N LEU A 450 -4.91 2.91 -4.00
CA LEU A 450 -4.55 3.83 -2.92
C LEU A 450 -3.91 3.08 -1.75
N ILE A 451 -4.51 1.97 -1.29
CA ILE A 451 -3.96 1.11 -0.24
C ILE A 451 -2.55 0.66 -0.60
N HIS A 452 -2.33 0.21 -1.84
CA HIS A 452 -1.01 -0.21 -2.30
C HIS A 452 0.00 0.95 -2.29
N ALA A 453 -0.42 2.17 -2.66
CA ALA A 453 0.44 3.35 -2.63
C ALA A 453 0.82 3.73 -1.18
N ILE A 454 -0.14 3.73 -0.26
CA ILE A 454 0.07 3.97 1.17
C ILE A 454 0.95 2.90 1.81
N CYS A 455 0.70 1.62 1.50
CA CYS A 455 1.35 0.47 2.14
C CYS A 455 2.64 0.03 1.42
N GLY A 456 3.03 0.71 0.34
CA GLY A 456 4.14 0.34 -0.52
C GLY A 456 5.52 0.44 0.17
N GLY A 457 6.58 0.07 -0.55
CA GLY A 457 7.94 -0.03 0.01
C GLY A 457 8.52 1.24 0.62
N ASN A 458 7.96 2.41 0.31
CA ASN A 458 8.36 3.72 0.82
C ASN A 458 7.60 4.14 2.10
N ALA A 459 6.67 3.32 2.60
CA ALA A 459 5.89 3.62 3.80
C ALA A 459 6.80 3.80 5.03
N PRO A 460 6.63 4.86 5.82
CA PRO A 460 7.38 5.06 7.05
C PRO A 460 7.17 3.92 8.04
N LYS A 461 8.24 3.17 8.35
CA LYS A 461 8.18 2.04 9.28
C LYS A 461 8.03 2.45 10.74
N SER A 462 8.39 3.69 11.10
CA SER A 462 8.43 4.17 12.48
C SER A 462 7.33 5.17 12.86
N ASP A 463 6.63 5.76 11.89
CA ASP A 463 5.73 6.89 12.14
C ASP A 463 4.26 6.45 12.26
N ASP A 464 3.76 6.35 13.49
CA ASP A 464 2.34 6.03 13.73
C ASP A 464 1.39 7.13 13.24
N LYS A 465 1.82 8.39 13.24
CA LYS A 465 0.96 9.49 12.81
C LYS A 465 0.62 9.38 11.34
N TYR A 466 1.56 8.92 10.52
CA TYR A 466 1.34 8.62 9.12
C TYR A 466 0.22 7.60 8.91
N TRP A 467 0.26 6.48 9.63
CA TRP A 467 -0.73 5.40 9.50
C TRP A 467 -2.12 5.81 10.00
N ILE A 468 -2.20 6.53 11.13
CA ILE A 468 -3.45 7.06 11.65
C ILE A 468 -4.07 8.04 10.65
N ARG A 469 -3.24 8.94 10.10
CA ARG A 469 -3.68 9.89 9.07
C ARG A 469 -4.20 9.16 7.83
N ALA A 470 -3.44 8.22 7.29
CA ALA A 470 -3.83 7.45 6.10
C ALA A 470 -5.15 6.68 6.31
N ARG A 471 -5.34 6.09 7.51
CA ARG A 471 -6.61 5.46 7.89
C ARG A 471 -7.77 6.46 7.89
N ASN A 472 -7.60 7.60 8.56
CA ASN A 472 -8.65 8.62 8.65
C ASN A 472 -9.00 9.19 7.28
N GLU A 473 -8.01 9.44 6.43
CA GLU A 473 -8.20 9.88 5.05
C GLU A 473 -8.99 8.85 4.22
N MET A 474 -8.66 7.56 4.33
CA MET A 474 -9.41 6.49 3.65
C MET A 474 -10.87 6.39 4.11
N LEU A 475 -11.12 6.51 5.41
CA LEU A 475 -12.48 6.50 5.96
C LEU A 475 -13.26 7.74 5.53
N TRP A 476 -12.63 8.91 5.58
CA TRP A 476 -13.23 10.15 5.10
C TRP A 476 -13.52 10.10 3.58
N LEU A 477 -12.67 9.47 2.76
CA LEU A 477 -12.98 9.28 1.32
C LEU A 477 -14.21 8.40 1.06
N ARG A 478 -14.62 7.57 2.03
CA ARG A 478 -15.81 6.72 1.93
C ARG A 478 -17.09 7.48 2.21
N ASP A 479 -17.12 8.35 3.22
CA ASP A 479 -18.35 8.98 3.70
C ASP A 479 -18.30 10.50 3.89
N TRP A 480 -17.17 11.12 3.56
CA TRP A 480 -16.89 12.54 3.73
C TRP A 480 -17.15 13.07 5.15
N GLY A 481 -16.91 12.22 6.16
CA GLY A 481 -17.08 12.55 7.58
C GLY A 481 -18.50 12.42 8.10
N ALA A 482 -19.43 11.82 7.34
CA ALA A 482 -20.83 11.67 7.76
C ALA A 482 -21.03 10.90 9.08
N GLU A 483 -20.05 10.09 9.49
CA GLU A 483 -20.04 9.35 10.76
C GLU A 483 -20.10 10.29 11.98
N GLU A 484 -19.50 11.48 11.90
CA GLU A 484 -19.53 12.47 12.99
C GLU A 484 -20.96 12.98 13.29
N TYR A 485 -21.88 12.86 12.33
CA TYR A 485 -23.28 13.21 12.51
C TYR A 485 -24.12 12.09 13.14
N GLY A 486 -23.50 10.97 13.56
CA GLY A 486 -24.19 9.86 14.21
C GLY A 486 -25.07 9.04 13.28
N THR A 487 -24.81 9.08 11.97
CA THR A 487 -25.49 8.20 11.00
C THR A 487 -25.09 6.75 11.26
N PRO A 488 -26.03 5.78 11.23
CA PRO A 488 -25.70 4.40 11.53
C PRO A 488 -24.68 3.87 10.52
N SER A 489 -23.68 3.13 11.01
CA SER A 489 -22.57 2.55 10.24
C SER A 489 -22.98 1.62 9.08
N SER A 490 -24.27 1.28 9.00
CA SER A 490 -24.89 0.45 7.95
C SER A 490 -25.44 1.25 6.76
N VAL A 491 -25.31 2.57 6.73
CA VAL A 491 -25.73 3.39 5.58
C VAL A 491 -24.63 3.33 4.51
N ASP A 492 -25.03 3.16 3.25
CA ASP A 492 -24.15 3.31 2.08
C ASP A 492 -23.37 4.63 2.21
N GLY A 493 -22.04 4.59 2.07
CA GLY A 493 -21.24 5.80 2.06
C GLY A 493 -21.58 6.67 0.83
N CYS A 494 -21.28 7.97 0.92
CA CYS A 494 -21.61 8.94 -0.13
C CYS A 494 -20.38 9.53 -0.83
N GLY A 495 -19.17 9.19 -0.37
CA GLY A 495 -17.92 9.71 -0.92
C GLY A 495 -17.44 8.97 -2.17
N VAL A 496 -16.17 9.22 -2.52
CA VAL A 496 -15.47 8.60 -3.66
C VAL A 496 -15.37 7.08 -3.51
N PHE A 497 -15.34 6.57 -2.28
CA PHE A 497 -15.41 5.13 -1.97
C PHE A 497 -16.74 4.73 -1.31
N GLY A 498 -17.83 5.45 -1.59
CA GLY A 498 -19.12 5.29 -0.91
C GLY A 498 -19.69 3.87 -0.89
N ARG A 499 -19.52 3.10 -1.97
CA ARG A 499 -19.94 1.69 -2.05
C ARG A 499 -18.96 0.69 -1.46
N VAL A 500 -17.76 1.12 -1.08
CA VAL A 500 -16.78 0.20 -0.50
C VAL A 500 -17.14 -0.03 0.97
N ASP A 501 -17.26 -1.30 1.35
CA ASP A 501 -17.53 -1.68 2.73
C ASP A 501 -16.46 -1.14 3.67
N ARG A 502 -16.90 -0.59 4.82
CA ARG A 502 -15.97 -0.11 5.86
C ARG A 502 -15.03 -1.21 6.32
N GLU A 503 -15.60 -2.39 6.59
CA GLU A 503 -14.84 -3.54 7.09
C GLU A 503 -13.76 -3.96 6.09
N PHE A 504 -14.01 -3.84 4.77
CA PHE A 504 -13.00 -4.11 3.75
C PHE A 504 -11.84 -3.11 3.83
N LEU A 505 -12.11 -1.80 3.91
CA LEU A 505 -11.06 -0.77 4.02
C LEU A 505 -10.20 -0.97 5.27
N GLU A 506 -10.85 -1.27 6.39
CA GLU A 506 -10.18 -1.52 7.68
C GLU A 506 -9.32 -2.80 7.65
N ILE A 507 -9.81 -3.88 7.03
CA ILE A 507 -9.04 -5.12 6.84
C ILE A 507 -7.78 -4.86 5.99
N GLU A 508 -7.89 -4.08 4.92
CA GLU A 508 -6.74 -3.78 4.07
C GLU A 508 -5.71 -2.88 4.77
N ILE A 509 -6.15 -1.88 5.56
CA ILE A 509 -5.27 -1.08 6.40
C ILE A 509 -4.57 -1.96 7.44
N LEU A 510 -5.31 -2.87 8.10
CA LEU A 510 -4.73 -3.84 9.04
C LEU A 510 -3.65 -4.70 8.37
N LYS A 511 -3.89 -5.22 7.16
CA LYS A 511 -2.87 -5.96 6.40
C LYS A 511 -1.62 -5.09 6.16
N GLY A 512 -1.80 -3.82 5.81
CA GLY A 512 -0.73 -2.84 5.66
C GLY A 512 0.11 -2.67 6.93
N LEU A 513 -0.54 -2.48 8.08
CA LEU A 513 0.10 -2.34 9.39
C LEU A 513 0.89 -3.60 9.78
N LEU A 514 0.29 -4.78 9.58
CA LEU A 514 0.90 -6.07 9.90
C LEU A 514 2.15 -6.33 9.04
N ASN A 515 2.09 -6.07 7.74
CA ASN A 515 3.22 -6.23 6.82
C ASN A 515 4.40 -5.30 7.17
N ASN A 516 4.09 -4.09 7.64
CA ASN A 516 5.04 -3.06 8.07
C ASN A 516 5.42 -3.13 9.56
N THR A 517 5.09 -4.23 10.26
CA THR A 517 5.46 -4.49 11.65
C THR A 517 4.93 -3.48 12.69
N ARG A 518 3.83 -2.77 12.37
CA ARG A 518 3.16 -1.81 13.28
C ARG A 518 2.15 -2.49 14.22
N TYR A 519 2.59 -3.52 14.93
CA TYR A 519 1.69 -4.34 15.76
C TYR A 519 1.05 -3.58 16.92
N SER A 520 1.81 -2.69 17.57
CA SER A 520 1.31 -1.87 18.69
C SER A 520 0.17 -0.94 18.26
N LEU A 521 0.31 -0.30 17.10
CA LEU A 521 -0.71 0.57 16.55
C LEU A 521 -1.93 -0.24 16.12
N ALA A 522 -1.73 -1.34 15.39
CA ALA A 522 -2.82 -2.22 14.98
C ALA A 522 -3.63 -2.74 16.18
N ARG A 523 -2.96 -3.08 17.28
CA ARG A 523 -3.64 -3.44 18.54
C ARG A 523 -4.49 -2.30 19.10
N SER A 524 -3.93 -1.10 19.20
CA SER A 524 -4.66 0.07 19.71
C SER A 524 -5.90 0.41 18.89
N LEU A 525 -5.85 0.20 17.56
CA LEU A 525 -6.93 0.54 16.65
C LEU A 525 -8.03 -0.53 16.58
N TYR A 526 -7.67 -1.82 16.65
CA TYR A 526 -8.58 -2.92 16.36
C TYR A 526 -8.96 -3.79 17.56
N GLU A 527 -8.13 -3.83 18.61
CA GLU A 527 -8.37 -4.69 19.80
C GLU A 527 -8.68 -3.88 21.07
N ASP A 528 -7.97 -2.78 21.29
CA ASP A 528 -8.17 -1.93 22.48
C ASP A 528 -9.20 -0.80 22.24
N SER A 529 -9.59 -0.57 20.99
CA SER A 529 -10.59 0.44 20.62
C SER A 529 -12.01 0.02 21.07
N PRO A 530 -12.81 0.93 21.67
CA PRO A 530 -14.18 0.65 22.06
C PRO A 530 -15.11 0.46 20.85
N ASP A 531 -14.78 1.07 19.71
CA ASP A 531 -15.64 1.08 18.52
C ASP A 531 -15.60 -0.25 17.74
N ALA A 532 -14.58 -1.09 17.99
CA ALA A 532 -14.37 -2.41 17.37
C ALA A 532 -14.71 -2.44 15.87
N PRO A 533 -13.95 -1.72 15.02
CA PRO A 533 -14.34 -1.45 13.62
C PRO A 533 -14.35 -2.70 12.71
N ILE A 534 -13.71 -3.79 13.13
CA ILE A 534 -13.71 -5.09 12.45
C ILE A 534 -14.28 -6.11 13.43
N SER A 535 -15.14 -7.01 12.94
CA SER A 535 -15.66 -8.09 13.78
C SER A 535 -14.56 -9.09 14.18
N ASN A 536 -14.73 -9.78 15.32
CA ASN A 536 -13.66 -10.58 15.94
C ASN A 536 -13.12 -11.69 15.01
N LYS A 537 -14.01 -12.36 14.26
CA LYS A 537 -13.65 -13.45 13.33
C LYS A 537 -12.76 -12.97 12.16
N PRO A 538 -13.15 -11.99 11.32
CA PRO A 538 -12.29 -11.50 10.24
C PRO A 538 -11.01 -10.83 10.75
N LEU A 539 -11.02 -10.20 11.93
CA LEU A 539 -9.81 -9.72 12.58
C LEU A 539 -8.84 -10.89 12.86
N GLN A 540 -9.33 -11.96 13.50
CA GLN A 540 -8.57 -13.17 13.80
C GLN A 540 -8.03 -13.85 12.52
N ASP A 541 -8.90 -14.05 11.52
CA ASP A 541 -8.54 -14.67 10.24
C ASP A 541 -7.46 -13.86 9.49
N THR A 542 -7.55 -12.52 9.52
CA THR A 542 -6.58 -11.63 8.89
C THR A 542 -5.21 -11.71 9.57
N ILE A 543 -5.19 -11.74 10.91
CA ILE A 543 -3.93 -11.86 11.66
C ILE A 543 -3.27 -13.22 11.39
N PHE A 544 -4.03 -14.32 11.39
CA PHE A 544 -3.50 -15.64 11.07
C PHE A 544 -2.98 -15.72 9.63
N ALA A 545 -3.72 -15.18 8.67
CA ALA A 545 -3.29 -15.13 7.28
C ALA A 545 -1.98 -14.34 7.11
N ALA A 546 -1.85 -13.19 7.79
CA ALA A 546 -0.63 -12.38 7.76
C ALA A 546 0.56 -13.12 8.41
N ALA A 547 0.35 -13.79 9.54
CA ALA A 547 1.38 -14.57 10.21
C ALA A 547 1.85 -15.75 9.33
N MET A 548 0.93 -16.48 8.73
CA MET A 548 1.24 -17.58 7.80
C MET A 548 1.94 -17.09 6.54
N ASN A 549 1.55 -15.94 5.99
CA ASN A 549 2.23 -15.32 4.85
C ASN A 549 3.69 -14.97 5.21
N ALA A 550 3.91 -14.39 6.39
CA ALA A 550 5.26 -14.10 6.89
C ALA A 550 6.10 -15.36 7.13
N TYR A 551 5.47 -16.47 7.53
CA TYR A 551 6.10 -17.79 7.68
C TYR A 551 6.51 -18.37 6.32
N ASP A 552 5.59 -18.40 5.35
CA ASP A 552 5.82 -19.00 4.03
C ASP A 552 6.89 -18.23 3.24
N ASN A 553 6.97 -16.92 3.42
CA ASN A 553 7.99 -16.06 2.80
C ASN A 553 9.28 -15.93 3.62
N ALA A 554 9.44 -16.69 4.70
CA ALA A 554 10.68 -16.67 5.48
C ALA A 554 11.82 -17.38 4.74
N SER A 555 13.01 -16.78 4.76
CA SER A 555 14.23 -17.36 4.18
C SER A 555 15.08 -18.12 5.20
N ASN A 556 14.76 -18.03 6.48
CA ASN A 556 15.56 -18.61 7.56
C ASN A 556 14.64 -19.27 8.61
N PRO A 557 14.99 -20.48 9.08
CA PRO A 557 14.23 -21.19 10.12
C PRO A 557 14.35 -20.63 11.54
N ASN A 558 15.20 -19.62 11.78
CA ASN A 558 15.38 -19.02 13.09
C ASN A 558 14.24 -18.05 13.44
N ARG A 559 13.50 -18.35 14.52
CA ARG A 559 12.37 -17.53 15.03
C ARG A 559 12.71 -16.08 15.41
N THR A 560 14.00 -15.76 15.58
CA THR A 560 14.45 -14.42 15.96
C THR A 560 14.87 -13.54 14.78
N ARG A 561 14.81 -14.06 13.54
CA ARG A 561 15.27 -13.35 12.33
C ARG A 561 14.25 -13.39 11.19
N GLY A 562 14.28 -12.35 10.36
CA GLY A 562 13.55 -12.31 9.09
C GLY A 562 12.02 -12.46 9.21
N GLY A 563 11.41 -13.12 8.22
CA GLY A 563 9.97 -13.38 8.16
C GLY A 563 9.45 -14.23 9.32
N LEU A 564 10.27 -15.16 9.83
CA LEU A 564 9.90 -15.99 10.98
C LEU A 564 9.81 -15.18 12.27
N LYS A 565 10.67 -14.17 12.42
CA LYS A 565 10.51 -13.17 13.49
C LYS A 565 9.20 -12.41 13.34
N LYS A 566 8.80 -11.99 12.13
CA LYS A 566 7.52 -11.30 11.94
C LYS A 566 6.34 -12.18 12.36
N CYS A 567 6.32 -13.44 11.91
CA CYS A 567 5.31 -14.41 12.34
C CYS A 567 5.33 -14.62 13.86
N ASN A 568 6.53 -14.72 14.46
CA ASN A 568 6.71 -14.84 15.90
C ASN A 568 6.28 -13.58 16.66
N ASP A 569 6.53 -12.38 16.16
CA ASP A 569 6.17 -11.13 16.83
C ASP A 569 4.66 -10.86 16.75
N MET A 570 4.00 -11.30 15.67
CA MET A 570 2.53 -11.28 15.55
C MET A 570 1.86 -12.24 16.55
N TYR A 571 2.51 -13.37 16.87
CA TYR A 571 1.86 -14.51 17.53
C TYR A 571 2.43 -14.89 18.93
N VAL A 572 3.74 -14.88 19.11
CA VAL A 572 4.41 -15.59 20.21
C VAL A 572 4.63 -14.73 21.45
N HIS A 573 4.00 -15.23 22.52
CA HIS A 573 4.34 -15.06 23.92
C HIS A 573 5.68 -15.75 24.25
N LEU A 574 6.72 -14.99 24.60
CA LEU A 574 7.83 -15.55 25.37
C LEU A 574 7.33 -15.84 26.81
N PRO A 575 7.53 -17.05 27.36
CA PRO A 575 7.28 -17.30 28.76
C PRO A 575 8.11 -16.32 29.58
N GLN A 576 7.44 -15.58 30.45
CA GLN A 576 8.09 -14.81 31.50
C GLN A 576 8.81 -15.80 32.43
N TYR A 577 10.08 -16.03 32.18
CA TYR A 577 10.94 -16.81 33.06
C TYR A 577 11.13 -16.00 34.35
N GLN A 578 10.47 -16.45 35.42
CA GLN A 578 10.77 -16.02 36.78
C GLN A 578 12.19 -16.45 37.12
N SER A 579 13.02 -15.45 37.48
CA SER A 579 14.19 -15.46 38.39
C SER A 579 15.28 -16.53 38.14
N ILE A 580 16.56 -16.21 38.01
CA ILE A 580 17.44 -15.68 39.08
C ILE A 580 18.71 -15.05 38.44
N ASN A 581 19.12 -13.90 38.98
CA ASN A 581 20.46 -13.25 38.95
C ASN A 581 20.90 -12.30 37.81
N THR A 582 20.68 -11.01 38.12
CA THR A 582 21.63 -9.85 38.19
C THR A 582 22.24 -9.20 36.93
N GLN A 583 21.86 -7.93 36.77
CA GLN A 583 22.64 -6.79 36.24
C GLN A 583 23.19 -6.86 34.79
N LYS A 584 22.35 -7.15 33.79
CA LYS A 584 22.57 -6.63 32.42
C LYS A 584 21.26 -6.48 31.63
N LYS A 585 20.25 -5.93 32.27
CA LYS A 585 18.87 -5.87 31.79
C LYS A 585 18.35 -4.44 31.74
N ILE A 586 18.99 -3.57 30.95
CA ILE A 586 18.45 -2.22 30.68
C ILE A 586 18.39 -1.86 29.18
N ASN A 587 19.15 -2.47 28.27
CA ASN A 587 19.10 -2.03 26.86
C ASN A 587 19.18 -3.20 25.85
N LEU A 588 18.18 -4.09 25.75
CA LEU A 588 17.84 -4.84 24.51
C LEU A 588 16.66 -5.85 24.62
N THR A 589 15.56 -5.60 25.32
CA THR A 589 14.38 -6.51 25.22
C THR A 589 13.12 -5.80 25.70
N SER A 590 12.43 -5.11 24.79
CA SER A 590 11.14 -4.46 25.06
C SER A 590 10.08 -4.74 23.98
N ASN A 591 10.35 -5.55 22.95
CA ASN A 591 9.44 -5.72 21.80
C ASN A 591 9.19 -7.21 21.49
N SER A 592 8.25 -7.87 22.18
CA SER A 592 7.46 -9.02 21.69
C SER A 592 6.55 -9.57 22.81
N ILE A 593 5.63 -8.74 23.31
CA ILE A 593 4.60 -9.17 24.26
C ILE A 593 3.26 -9.05 23.51
N ASN A 594 2.68 -10.20 23.16
CA ASN A 594 1.31 -10.39 22.68
C ASN A 594 0.76 -9.22 21.84
N ALA A 595 0.91 -9.28 20.51
CA ALA A 595 0.35 -8.25 19.63
C ALA A 595 -1.18 -8.14 19.75
N PHE A 596 -1.89 -9.26 19.95
CA PHE A 596 -3.36 -9.31 20.07
C PHE A 596 -3.86 -10.34 21.12
N PRO A 597 -3.66 -10.09 22.44
CA PRO A 597 -4.01 -11.04 23.52
C PRO A 597 -5.50 -11.25 23.78
N LYS A 598 -6.37 -10.30 23.44
CA LYS A 598 -7.83 -10.39 23.64
C LYS A 598 -8.52 -11.06 22.46
N THR A 599 -8.00 -10.85 21.25
CA THR A 599 -8.56 -11.42 20.01
C THR A 599 -8.09 -12.86 19.80
N ILE A 600 -6.83 -13.18 20.10
CA ILE A 600 -6.27 -14.52 19.90
C ILE A 600 -6.19 -15.25 21.24
N GLU A 601 -7.21 -16.05 21.54
CA GLU A 601 -7.16 -16.93 22.70
C GLU A 601 -6.18 -18.10 22.48
N LYS A 602 -5.38 -18.39 23.52
CA LYS A 602 -4.40 -19.49 23.57
C LYS A 602 -5.02 -20.89 23.39
N SER A 603 -6.31 -21.01 23.68
CA SER A 603 -7.12 -22.22 23.56
C SER A 603 -7.43 -22.57 22.11
N THR A 604 -7.30 -21.62 21.18
CA THR A 604 -7.72 -21.83 19.79
C THR A 604 -6.80 -22.86 19.10
N PRO A 605 -7.37 -23.88 18.43
CA PRO A 605 -6.57 -24.91 17.76
C PRO A 605 -5.60 -24.36 16.71
N ALA A 606 -6.00 -23.28 16.01
CA ALA A 606 -5.16 -22.62 15.01
C ALA A 606 -3.91 -21.98 15.63
N ALA A 607 -4.06 -21.31 16.78
CA ALA A 607 -2.94 -20.76 17.55
C ALA A 607 -1.96 -21.85 17.97
N GLN A 608 -2.44 -22.90 18.66
CA GLN A 608 -1.59 -24.00 19.13
C GLN A 608 -0.79 -24.66 18.00
N ARG A 609 -1.42 -24.84 16.83
CA ARG A 609 -0.76 -25.38 15.64
C ARG A 609 0.33 -24.45 15.11
N LEU A 610 0.08 -23.14 15.04
CA LEU A 610 1.07 -22.15 14.61
C LEU A 610 2.26 -22.08 15.58
N GLU A 611 2.01 -22.16 16.89
CA GLU A 611 3.08 -22.20 17.89
C GLU A 611 3.98 -23.43 17.72
N ALA A 612 3.36 -24.60 17.58
CA ALA A 612 4.07 -25.85 17.36
C ALA A 612 4.87 -25.82 16.05
N LEU A 613 4.30 -25.21 15.00
CA LEU A 613 4.97 -25.02 13.71
C LEU A 613 6.21 -24.14 13.85
N LEU A 614 6.12 -23.01 14.56
CA LEU A 614 7.25 -22.13 14.83
C LEU A 614 8.33 -22.82 15.68
N LYS A 615 7.93 -23.60 16.69
CA LYS A 615 8.87 -24.39 17.52
C LYS A 615 9.60 -25.44 16.70
N ALA A 616 8.88 -26.24 15.90
CA ALA A 616 9.48 -27.24 15.02
C ALA A 616 10.47 -26.60 14.02
N THR A 617 10.08 -25.47 13.42
CA THR A 617 10.93 -24.75 12.46
C THR A 617 12.19 -24.21 13.15
N HIS A 618 12.06 -23.63 14.35
CA HIS A 618 13.20 -23.11 15.10
C HIS A 618 14.18 -24.21 15.51
N SER A 619 13.68 -25.38 15.92
CA SER A 619 14.55 -26.53 16.23
C SER A 619 15.37 -26.98 15.02
N LEU A 620 14.87 -26.82 13.78
CA LEU A 620 15.64 -27.08 12.57
C LEU A 620 16.74 -26.03 12.31
N SER A 621 16.65 -24.84 12.91
CA SER A 621 17.67 -23.79 12.72
C SER A 621 19.02 -24.08 13.38
N ASP A 622 19.06 -25.03 14.32
CA ASP A 622 20.29 -25.49 14.96
C ASP A 622 21.10 -26.46 14.08
N TYR A 623 20.51 -26.94 12.99
CA TYR A 623 21.11 -27.93 12.11
C TYR A 623 21.39 -27.36 10.72
N ARG A 624 22.45 -27.87 10.06
CA ARG A 624 22.68 -27.59 8.64
C ARG A 624 21.70 -28.43 7.82
N LEU A 625 20.86 -27.79 7.02
CA LEU A 625 19.87 -28.49 6.19
C LEU A 625 19.80 -27.89 4.78
N VAL A 626 20.12 -28.73 3.79
CA VAL A 626 20.12 -28.41 2.36
C VAL A 626 19.41 -29.54 1.61
N LEU A 627 18.16 -29.32 1.19
CA LEU A 627 17.36 -30.36 0.51
C LEU A 627 17.62 -30.43 -1.00
N LYS A 628 17.85 -29.27 -1.65
CA LYS A 628 18.22 -29.13 -3.06
C LYS A 628 19.63 -28.55 -3.16
N GLN A 629 20.39 -28.90 -4.21
CA GLN A 629 21.78 -28.46 -4.37
C GLN A 629 21.88 -26.91 -4.31
N GLY A 630 22.54 -26.39 -3.27
CA GLY A 630 22.90 -24.98 -3.15
C GLY A 630 21.90 -24.07 -2.42
N GLU A 631 20.67 -24.51 -2.15
CA GLU A 631 19.66 -23.67 -1.48
C GLU A 631 19.48 -24.03 0.01
N PRO A 632 19.56 -23.04 0.93
CA PRO A 632 19.30 -23.27 2.35
C PRO A 632 17.83 -23.62 2.59
N PHE A 633 17.57 -24.38 3.66
CA PHE A 633 16.21 -24.74 4.05
C PHE A 633 15.32 -23.52 4.30
N THR A 634 14.16 -23.48 3.63
CA THR A 634 13.11 -22.50 3.87
C THR A 634 11.95 -23.11 4.66
N PRO A 635 11.39 -22.40 5.66
CA PRO A 635 10.28 -22.88 6.50
C PRO A 635 9.08 -23.44 5.74
N VAL A 636 8.71 -22.83 4.60
CA VAL A 636 7.60 -23.31 3.76
C VAL A 636 7.75 -24.76 3.33
N VAL A 637 8.99 -25.23 3.14
CA VAL A 637 9.27 -26.62 2.75
C VAL A 637 8.81 -27.58 3.84
N MET A 638 8.96 -27.24 5.13
CA MET A 638 8.48 -28.10 6.22
C MET A 638 6.97 -28.33 6.16
N ARG A 639 6.22 -27.28 5.83
CA ARG A 639 4.76 -27.25 5.78
C ARG A 639 4.22 -27.98 4.55
N VAL A 640 4.89 -27.85 3.40
CA VAL A 640 4.43 -28.41 2.12
C VAL A 640 4.94 -29.84 1.90
N HIS A 641 6.04 -30.24 2.54
CA HIS A 641 6.61 -31.59 2.37
C HIS A 641 5.57 -32.68 2.69
N PRO A 642 5.34 -33.69 1.83
CA PRO A 642 4.27 -34.69 2.04
C PRO A 642 4.51 -35.55 3.29
N ASP A 643 5.77 -35.79 3.63
CA ASP A 643 6.16 -36.55 4.82
C ASP A 643 7.17 -35.76 5.64
N SER A 644 6.69 -34.83 6.47
CA SER A 644 7.58 -33.88 7.14
C SER A 644 8.57 -34.58 8.09
N ILE A 645 8.21 -35.71 8.72
CA ILE A 645 9.12 -36.43 9.63
C ILE A 645 10.39 -36.92 8.92
N SER A 646 10.31 -37.26 7.63
CA SER A 646 11.47 -37.68 6.83
C SER A 646 12.57 -36.61 6.70
N ILE A 647 12.25 -35.33 6.94
CA ILE A 647 13.25 -34.24 6.96
C ILE A 647 14.32 -34.50 8.03
N VAL A 648 13.95 -35.15 9.15
CA VAL A 648 14.88 -35.55 10.21
C VAL A 648 15.97 -36.50 9.68
N ALA A 649 15.65 -37.39 8.73
CA ALA A 649 16.66 -38.26 8.11
C ALA A 649 17.73 -37.44 7.38
N LYS A 650 17.33 -36.35 6.70
CA LYS A 650 18.26 -35.43 6.03
C LYS A 650 19.08 -34.60 7.00
N VAL A 651 18.50 -34.24 8.14
CA VAL A 651 19.25 -33.60 9.24
C VAL A 651 20.35 -34.55 9.74
N LEU A 652 20.02 -35.81 9.99
CA LEU A 652 20.98 -36.82 10.46
C LEU A 652 22.09 -37.09 9.42
N GLU A 653 21.76 -37.18 8.13
CA GLU A 653 22.74 -37.40 7.05
C GLU A 653 23.75 -36.25 6.89
N GLN A 654 23.31 -35.00 7.11
CA GLN A 654 24.13 -33.81 6.87
C GLN A 654 24.89 -33.29 8.10
N ASN A 655 24.52 -33.74 9.30
CA ASN A 655 25.08 -33.28 10.57
C ASN A 655 25.65 -34.48 11.34
N PRO A 656 26.96 -34.77 11.21
CA PRO A 656 27.58 -35.88 11.91
C PRO A 656 27.36 -35.80 13.42
N LYS A 657 27.15 -36.95 14.08
CA LYS A 657 26.90 -37.08 15.53
C LYS A 657 25.59 -36.46 16.04
N SER A 658 24.75 -35.90 15.17
CA SER A 658 23.45 -35.33 15.58
C SER A 658 22.50 -36.37 16.20
N TYR A 659 22.67 -37.65 15.85
CA TYR A 659 21.92 -38.78 16.44
C TYR A 659 22.08 -38.88 17.97
N THR A 660 23.15 -38.32 18.55
CA THR A 660 23.36 -38.30 20.01
C THR A 660 22.36 -37.41 20.75
N ASN A 661 21.79 -36.40 20.09
CA ASN A 661 20.76 -35.51 20.64
C ASN A 661 19.34 -36.04 20.33
N ILE A 662 19.09 -37.31 20.66
CA ILE A 662 17.81 -37.97 20.38
C ILE A 662 16.62 -37.24 21.00
N GLN A 663 16.77 -36.66 22.20
CA GLN A 663 15.68 -35.98 22.87
C GLN A 663 15.24 -34.73 22.09
N GLY A 664 16.18 -33.91 21.60
CA GLY A 664 15.86 -32.75 20.78
C GLY A 664 15.18 -33.12 19.46
N LEU A 665 15.57 -34.25 18.85
CA LEU A 665 14.94 -34.74 17.63
C LEU A 665 13.54 -35.30 17.87
N ILE A 666 13.30 -36.00 18.99
CA ILE A 666 11.95 -36.45 19.39
C ILE A 666 11.06 -35.25 19.70
N ASP A 667 11.56 -34.25 20.41
CA ASP A 667 10.81 -33.02 20.71
C ASP A 667 10.45 -32.28 19.40
N LEU A 668 11.37 -32.23 18.43
CA LEU A 668 11.08 -31.75 17.07
C LEU A 668 9.93 -32.55 16.42
N GLY A 669 9.99 -33.89 16.44
CA GLY A 669 8.92 -34.73 15.92
C GLY A 669 7.57 -34.49 16.59
N ASN A 670 7.56 -34.33 17.92
CA ASN A 670 6.37 -34.01 18.69
C ASN A 670 5.79 -32.65 18.28
N HIS A 671 6.62 -31.63 18.10
CA HIS A 671 6.18 -30.33 17.59
C HIS A 671 5.61 -30.43 16.16
N MET A 672 6.17 -31.29 15.29
CA MET A 672 5.64 -31.51 13.94
C MET A 672 4.26 -32.18 13.93
N VAL A 673 4.03 -33.11 14.85
CA VAL A 673 2.69 -33.69 15.10
C VAL A 673 1.74 -32.63 15.62
N GLU A 674 2.15 -31.83 16.62
CA GLU A 674 1.32 -30.76 17.18
C GLU A 674 0.96 -29.66 16.17
N ALA A 675 1.86 -29.37 15.23
CA ALA A 675 1.63 -28.47 14.10
C ALA A 675 0.65 -29.05 13.07
N GLY A 676 0.30 -30.34 13.17
CA GLY A 676 -0.64 -31.01 12.29
C GLY A 676 -0.02 -31.46 10.95
N LEU A 677 1.30 -31.64 10.89
CA LEU A 677 2.01 -31.97 9.64
C LEU A 677 1.96 -33.46 9.27
N THR A 678 1.59 -34.35 10.20
CA THR A 678 1.64 -35.82 9.94
C THR A 678 0.38 -36.35 9.28
N VAL A 679 -0.79 -35.79 9.60
CA VAL A 679 -2.08 -36.21 9.04
C VAL A 679 -2.75 -35.03 8.36
N ARG A 680 -2.81 -35.07 7.02
CA ARG A 680 -3.35 -34.02 6.16
C ARG A 680 -4.44 -34.54 5.21
N ASP A 681 -5.42 -33.71 4.88
CA ASP A 681 -6.43 -34.00 3.86
C ASP A 681 -5.89 -33.75 2.43
N GLN A 682 -6.72 -34.01 1.42
CA GLN A 682 -6.41 -33.75 0.00
C GLN A 682 -6.15 -32.26 -0.31
N HIS A 683 -6.60 -31.36 0.55
CA HIS A 683 -6.40 -29.90 0.44
C HIS A 683 -5.21 -29.40 1.30
N GLY A 684 -4.49 -30.31 1.98
CA GLY A 684 -3.34 -29.99 2.83
C GLY A 684 -3.67 -29.49 4.24
N HIS A 685 -4.94 -29.51 4.65
CA HIS A 685 -5.36 -29.16 6.02
C HIS A 685 -5.12 -30.31 7.00
N SER A 686 -4.75 -29.98 8.23
CA SER A 686 -4.56 -30.97 9.27
C SER A 686 -5.90 -31.60 9.71
N VAL A 687 -6.01 -32.91 9.58
CA VAL A 687 -7.15 -33.73 10.07
C VAL A 687 -6.83 -34.34 11.43
N LEU A 688 -5.79 -33.83 12.11
CA LEU A 688 -5.39 -34.36 13.41
C LEU A 688 -6.47 -34.09 14.46
N THR A 689 -7.17 -35.14 14.85
CA THR A 689 -8.13 -35.12 15.97
C THR A 689 -7.40 -35.27 17.31
N PRO A 690 -7.98 -34.81 18.43
CA PRO A 690 -7.38 -34.98 19.76
C PRO A 690 -7.08 -36.44 20.11
N GLU A 691 -7.89 -37.37 19.60
CA GLU A 691 -7.77 -38.81 19.83
C GLU A 691 -6.61 -39.46 19.05
N LEU A 692 -6.32 -38.96 17.84
CA LEU A 692 -5.20 -39.44 17.01
C LEU A 692 -3.85 -38.87 17.47
N LYS A 693 -3.85 -37.70 18.13
CA LYS A 693 -2.65 -37.01 18.61
C LYS A 693 -1.67 -37.87 19.42
N PRO A 694 -2.07 -38.65 20.45
CA PRO A 694 -1.15 -39.50 21.20
C PRO A 694 -0.57 -40.65 20.37
N ILE A 695 -1.37 -41.20 19.45
CA ILE A 695 -0.96 -42.30 18.57
C ILE A 695 0.11 -41.80 17.60
N GLU A 696 -0.14 -40.67 16.94
CA GLU A 696 0.80 -40.00 16.02
C GLU A 696 2.11 -39.59 16.71
N ARG A 697 2.05 -39.09 17.94
CA ARG A 697 3.28 -38.79 18.73
C ARG A 697 4.12 -40.04 18.97
N SER A 698 3.48 -41.14 19.39
CA SER A 698 4.18 -42.41 19.60
C SER A 698 4.80 -42.93 18.31
N MET A 699 4.09 -42.83 17.18
CA MET A 699 4.63 -43.22 15.87
C MET A 699 5.80 -42.34 15.44
N ALA A 700 5.72 -41.02 15.64
CA ALA A 700 6.81 -40.11 15.33
C ALA A 700 8.05 -40.40 16.19
N GLU A 701 7.88 -40.68 17.48
CA GLU A 701 8.97 -41.04 18.41
C GLU A 701 9.67 -42.33 17.97
N LYS A 702 8.89 -43.38 17.66
CA LYS A 702 9.42 -44.66 17.16
C LYS A 702 10.21 -44.47 15.88
N ARG A 703 9.64 -43.72 14.94
CA ARG A 703 10.23 -43.46 13.63
C ARG A 703 11.53 -42.66 13.73
N ILE A 704 11.58 -41.61 14.56
CA ILE A 704 12.79 -40.81 14.76
C ILE A 704 13.87 -41.62 15.49
N THR A 705 13.49 -42.43 16.48
CA THR A 705 14.42 -43.34 17.17
C THR A 705 15.04 -44.33 16.19
N ALA A 706 14.25 -44.90 15.26
CA ALA A 706 14.75 -45.77 14.20
C ALA A 706 15.75 -45.03 13.28
N MET A 707 15.45 -43.80 12.85
CA MET A 707 16.39 -43.00 12.04
C MET A 707 17.70 -42.72 12.78
N CYS A 708 17.66 -42.43 14.08
CA CYS A 708 18.86 -42.23 14.89
C CYS A 708 19.72 -43.50 15.01
N VAL A 709 19.08 -44.67 15.10
CA VAL A 709 19.79 -45.97 15.08
C VAL A 709 20.49 -46.15 13.73
N ASP A 710 19.78 -45.96 12.62
CA ASP A 710 20.36 -46.09 11.28
C ASP A 710 21.53 -45.11 11.05
N ALA A 711 21.41 -43.87 11.51
CA ALA A 711 22.46 -42.86 11.43
C ALA A 711 23.69 -43.21 12.29
N ALA A 712 23.48 -43.70 13.52
CA ALA A 712 24.57 -44.15 14.39
C ALA A 712 25.34 -45.33 13.76
N LEU A 713 24.62 -46.28 13.12
CA LEU A 713 25.24 -47.40 12.40
C LEU A 713 26.01 -46.94 11.17
N ALA A 714 25.52 -45.92 10.45
CA ALA A 714 26.21 -45.36 9.28
C ALA A 714 27.52 -44.63 9.65
N GLU A 715 27.62 -44.06 10.86
CA GLU A 715 28.84 -43.46 11.41
C GLU A 715 29.72 -44.46 12.20
N ASP A 716 29.42 -45.76 12.10
CA ASP A 716 30.14 -46.84 12.80
C ASP A 716 30.13 -46.72 14.35
N ASP A 717 29.08 -46.11 14.92
CA ASP A 717 28.81 -45.98 16.37
C ASP A 717 27.76 -47.00 16.85
N PHE A 718 28.20 -48.25 16.95
CA PHE A 718 27.33 -49.35 17.35
C PHE A 718 26.83 -49.24 18.81
N GLU A 719 27.63 -48.67 19.72
CA GLU A 719 27.26 -48.60 21.14
C GLU A 719 26.05 -47.68 21.37
N THR A 720 26.03 -46.53 20.69
CA THR A 720 24.88 -45.61 20.76
C THR A 720 23.64 -46.27 20.13
N ALA A 721 23.78 -46.91 18.97
CA ALA A 721 22.71 -47.65 18.31
C ALA A 721 22.11 -48.75 19.20
N TYR A 722 22.97 -49.56 19.82
CA TYR A 722 22.60 -50.61 20.77
C TYR A 722 21.84 -50.02 21.97
N SER A 723 22.33 -48.92 22.54
CA SER A 723 21.67 -48.25 23.67
C SER A 723 20.25 -47.77 23.35
N TYR A 724 20.01 -47.29 22.13
CA TYR A 724 18.68 -46.84 21.69
C TYR A 724 17.74 -48.01 21.42
N VAL A 725 18.25 -49.11 20.84
CA VAL A 725 17.46 -50.33 20.63
C VAL A 725 17.01 -50.95 21.97
N VAL A 726 17.94 -51.12 22.92
CA VAL A 726 17.65 -51.80 24.19
C VAL A 726 16.86 -50.93 25.15
N ASN A 727 17.18 -49.64 25.29
CA ASN A 727 16.55 -48.80 26.30
C ASN A 727 15.28 -48.08 25.81
N ARG A 728 15.18 -47.76 24.52
CA ARG A 728 14.03 -47.01 23.96
C ARG A 728 13.12 -47.89 23.13
N LEU A 729 13.61 -48.54 22.08
CA LEU A 729 12.73 -49.35 21.22
C LEU A 729 12.09 -50.53 21.98
N ALA A 730 12.83 -51.18 22.90
CA ALA A 730 12.26 -52.26 23.72
C ALA A 730 11.28 -51.77 24.80
N SER A 731 11.40 -50.53 25.27
CA SER A 731 10.51 -49.91 26.26
C SER A 731 9.22 -49.39 25.63
N ILE A 732 9.32 -48.83 24.41
CA ILE A 732 8.18 -48.26 23.65
C ILE A 732 7.34 -49.37 22.99
N ALA A 733 7.83 -50.60 22.92
CA ALA A 733 7.17 -51.76 22.33
C ALA A 733 6.18 -52.49 23.26
N ALA A 734 5.79 -51.93 24.41
CA ALA A 734 4.73 -52.50 25.23
C ALA A 734 3.43 -52.62 24.40
N PRO A 735 2.72 -53.76 24.42
CA PRO A 735 1.60 -53.99 23.53
C PRO A 735 0.45 -53.06 23.90
N ALA A 736 0.06 -52.19 22.97
CA ALA A 736 -1.28 -51.64 22.95
C ALA A 736 -2.23 -52.82 22.68
N ALA A 737 -2.79 -53.38 23.75
CA ALA A 737 -3.82 -54.42 23.67
C ALA A 737 -5.12 -53.80 23.12
N GLY A 738 -5.21 -53.69 21.79
CA GLY A 738 -6.38 -53.19 21.08
C GLY A 738 -6.37 -53.69 19.63
N LYS A 739 -7.55 -54.06 19.12
CA LYS A 739 -7.73 -54.77 17.83
C LYS A 739 -7.38 -53.96 16.56
N ASP A 740 -7.05 -52.67 16.68
CA ASP A 740 -6.65 -51.78 15.57
C ASP A 740 -5.25 -51.16 15.79
N ALA A 741 -4.28 -51.94 16.26
CA ALA A 741 -2.91 -51.45 16.44
C ALA A 741 -2.25 -51.18 15.07
N ILE A 742 -2.00 -49.90 14.77
CA ILE A 742 -1.21 -49.47 13.61
C ILE A 742 0.14 -50.21 13.63
N VAL A 743 0.48 -50.88 12.54
CA VAL A 743 1.67 -51.73 12.41
C VAL A 743 2.93 -50.87 12.54
N ASP A 744 3.74 -51.14 13.56
CA ASP A 744 5.04 -50.50 13.77
C ASP A 744 6.03 -50.98 12.70
N GLU A 745 6.23 -50.20 11.63
CA GLU A 745 7.08 -50.60 10.50
C GLU A 745 8.58 -50.30 10.74
N TRP A 746 8.91 -49.37 11.63
CA TRP A 746 10.25 -48.77 11.73
C TRP A 746 11.10 -49.42 12.83
N SER A 747 10.51 -49.69 14.00
CA SER A 747 11.25 -50.13 15.18
C SER A 747 11.93 -51.50 15.00
N TRP A 748 11.24 -52.47 14.39
CA TRP A 748 11.81 -53.81 14.17
C TRP A 748 12.88 -53.79 13.06
N LYS A 749 12.73 -52.94 12.04
CA LYS A 749 13.72 -52.80 10.96
C LYS A 749 15.03 -52.24 11.50
N ALA A 750 14.97 -51.19 12.31
CA ALA A 750 16.16 -50.60 12.94
C ALA A 750 16.88 -51.60 13.88
N ALA A 751 16.12 -52.35 14.69
CA ALA A 751 16.69 -53.39 15.55
C ALA A 751 17.34 -54.53 14.74
N LEU A 752 16.73 -54.93 13.62
CA LEU A 752 17.30 -55.90 12.68
C LEU A 752 18.59 -55.38 12.03
N GLN A 753 18.63 -54.12 11.60
CA GLN A 753 19.84 -53.51 11.04
C GLN A 753 20.98 -53.45 12.06
N ALA A 754 20.69 -53.08 13.30
CA ALA A 754 21.66 -53.14 14.39
C ALA A 754 22.18 -54.57 14.61
N GLY A 755 21.30 -55.58 14.55
CA GLY A 755 21.70 -56.99 14.64
C GLY A 755 22.56 -57.50 13.47
N LYS A 756 22.35 -56.94 12.27
CA LYS A 756 23.13 -57.26 11.06
C LYS A 756 24.49 -56.53 11.00
N TYR A 757 24.68 -55.47 11.79
CA TYR A 757 25.91 -54.69 11.78
C TYR A 757 27.12 -55.54 12.20
N ARG A 758 28.19 -55.49 11.40
CA ARG A 758 29.45 -56.19 11.67
C ARG A 758 30.53 -55.17 11.97
N ARG A 759 31.31 -55.43 13.02
CA ARG A 759 32.49 -54.62 13.36
C ARG A 759 33.42 -54.48 12.16
N THR A 760 33.90 -53.27 11.93
CA THR A 760 35.02 -53.00 11.03
C THR A 760 36.13 -52.28 11.78
N ALA A 761 37.27 -52.06 11.13
CA ALA A 761 38.37 -51.29 11.71
C ALA A 761 37.99 -49.83 12.06
N LYS A 762 36.87 -49.33 11.50
CA LYS A 762 36.35 -47.98 11.71
C LYS A 762 35.35 -47.87 12.88
N THR A 763 34.83 -49.00 13.38
CA THR A 763 33.88 -49.03 14.50
C THR A 763 34.48 -48.40 15.75
N LEU A 764 33.77 -47.40 16.29
CA LEU A 764 34.18 -46.69 17.50
C LEU A 764 34.37 -47.68 18.64
N ARG A 765 35.49 -47.55 19.36
CA ARG A 765 35.79 -48.44 20.48
C ARG A 765 34.93 -48.06 21.69
N PRO A 766 34.46 -49.06 22.46
CA PRO A 766 33.74 -48.80 23.70
C PRO A 766 34.51 -47.87 24.64
N THR A 767 33.85 -46.83 25.13
CA THR A 767 34.40 -45.87 26.11
C THR A 767 34.23 -46.34 27.56
N HIS A 768 33.34 -47.31 27.82
CA HIS A 768 33.09 -47.87 29.14
C HIS A 768 33.15 -49.41 29.13
N LEU A 769 33.95 -49.96 30.04
CA LEU A 769 34.10 -51.39 30.31
C LEU A 769 32.94 -51.84 31.23
N GLY A 770 31.87 -52.38 30.64
CA GLY A 770 30.84 -53.13 31.37
C GLY A 770 31.25 -54.60 31.46
N ASN A 771 31.34 -55.12 32.68
CA ASN A 771 31.98 -56.38 33.10
C ASN A 771 31.39 -57.69 32.54
N THR A 772 31.47 -57.97 31.22
CA THR A 772 30.92 -59.25 30.68
C THR A 772 31.80 -60.03 29.71
N SER A 773 32.73 -59.40 28.98
CA SER A 773 33.84 -60.09 28.30
C SER A 773 34.98 -59.10 28.04
N SER A 774 36.23 -59.54 28.20
CA SER A 774 37.43 -58.75 27.86
C SER A 774 37.59 -58.63 26.34
N ASN A 775 37.08 -59.62 25.59
CA ASN A 775 37.15 -59.66 24.15
C ASN A 775 36.05 -58.76 23.50
N PRO A 776 36.46 -57.73 22.74
CA PRO A 776 35.54 -56.78 22.13
C PRO A 776 34.70 -57.38 20.97
N GLU A 777 35.06 -58.54 20.41
CA GLU A 777 34.29 -59.23 19.38
C GLU A 777 33.14 -60.04 19.96
N ILE A 778 33.40 -60.80 21.04
CA ILE A 778 32.39 -61.60 21.74
C ILE A 778 31.32 -60.68 22.34
N ARG A 779 31.73 -59.59 22.98
CA ARG A 779 30.79 -58.57 23.49
C ARG A 779 29.87 -58.02 22.42
N HIS A 780 30.42 -57.75 21.23
CA HIS A 780 29.62 -57.22 20.12
C HIS A 780 28.64 -58.28 19.59
N LEU A 781 29.03 -59.54 19.50
CA LEU A 781 28.14 -60.64 19.08
C LEU A 781 26.99 -60.84 20.07
N GLU A 782 27.26 -60.76 21.38
CA GLU A 782 26.21 -60.77 22.42
C GLU A 782 25.24 -59.59 22.25
N GLN A 783 25.74 -58.38 22.09
CA GLN A 783 24.93 -57.18 21.85
C GLN A 783 24.08 -57.28 20.56
N ARG A 784 24.61 -57.89 19.49
CA ARG A 784 23.86 -58.17 18.25
C ARG A 784 22.72 -59.15 18.49
N ILE A 785 22.96 -60.23 19.23
CA ILE A 785 21.93 -61.20 19.60
C ILE A 785 20.83 -60.53 20.43
N GLU A 786 21.19 -59.64 21.36
CA GLU A 786 20.21 -58.85 22.11
C GLU A 786 19.37 -57.94 21.19
N CYS A 787 19.97 -57.22 20.25
CA CYS A 787 19.24 -56.43 19.24
C CYS A 787 18.34 -57.28 18.34
N LEU A 788 18.76 -58.49 17.95
CA LEU A 788 17.92 -59.39 17.16
C LEU A 788 16.77 -59.96 18.01
N SER A 789 16.99 -60.18 19.30
CA SER A 789 15.95 -60.61 20.23
C SER A 789 14.88 -59.55 20.43
N THR A 790 15.26 -58.26 20.46
CA THR A 790 14.29 -57.16 20.51
C THR A 790 13.55 -57.03 19.17
N ALA A 791 14.23 -57.21 18.04
CA ALA A 791 13.58 -57.26 16.72
C ALA A 791 12.50 -58.36 16.65
N LEU A 792 12.77 -59.57 17.14
CA LEU A 792 11.81 -60.68 17.18
C LEU A 792 10.55 -60.38 18.01
N ARG A 793 10.67 -59.59 19.08
CA ARG A 793 9.53 -59.23 19.94
C ARG A 793 8.57 -58.23 19.28
N ILE A 794 9.09 -57.39 18.38
CA ILE A 794 8.36 -56.26 17.81
C ILE A 794 7.87 -56.57 16.38
N ALA A 795 8.57 -57.45 15.66
CA ALA A 795 8.33 -57.71 14.25
C ALA A 795 6.97 -58.39 13.97
N PRO A 796 6.32 -58.04 12.83
CA PRO A 796 5.16 -58.77 12.34
C PRO A 796 5.50 -60.24 12.01
N ALA A 797 4.50 -61.13 12.14
CA ALA A 797 4.68 -62.56 11.92
C ALA A 797 5.32 -62.92 10.56
N ALA A 798 5.04 -62.14 9.51
CA ALA A 798 5.55 -62.36 8.16
C ALA A 798 7.08 -62.17 8.03
N THR A 799 7.72 -61.38 8.89
CA THR A 799 9.15 -61.05 8.78
C THR A 799 10.04 -61.81 9.76
N LEU A 800 9.45 -62.65 10.62
CA LEU A 800 10.17 -63.43 11.63
C LEU A 800 11.23 -64.37 11.02
N GLN A 801 10.96 -64.97 9.87
CA GLN A 801 11.90 -65.90 9.23
C GLN A 801 13.22 -65.21 8.85
N GLU A 802 13.17 -63.95 8.40
CA GLU A 802 14.37 -63.17 8.08
C GLU A 802 15.21 -62.92 9.34
N ILE A 803 14.55 -62.52 10.43
CA ILE A 803 15.21 -62.20 11.70
C ILE A 803 15.82 -63.47 12.31
N LEU A 804 15.09 -64.60 12.32
CA LEU A 804 15.57 -65.88 12.83
C LEU A 804 16.79 -66.41 12.05
N ASN A 805 16.82 -66.23 10.73
CA ASN A 805 17.97 -66.60 9.93
C ASN A 805 19.22 -65.79 10.32
N THR A 806 19.07 -64.48 10.57
CA THR A 806 20.19 -63.65 11.05
C THR A 806 20.58 -63.98 12.49
N PHE A 807 19.61 -64.29 13.34
CA PHE A 807 19.83 -64.68 14.74
C PHE A 807 20.66 -65.96 14.83
N ARG A 808 20.27 -67.00 14.08
CA ARG A 808 20.99 -68.28 14.04
C ARG A 808 22.43 -68.11 13.56
N ARG A 809 22.65 -67.30 12.52
CA ARG A 809 24.01 -67.02 12.02
C ARG A 809 24.86 -66.30 13.07
N CYS A 810 24.30 -65.34 13.81
CA CYS A 810 24.99 -64.67 14.90
C CYS A 810 25.31 -65.62 16.06
N GLU A 811 24.41 -66.55 16.39
CA GLU A 811 24.64 -67.58 17.40
C GLU A 811 25.80 -68.51 17.00
N GLU A 812 25.81 -68.97 15.75
CA GLU A 812 26.90 -69.80 15.20
C GLU A 812 28.23 -69.03 15.20
N GLU A 813 28.24 -67.74 14.82
CA GLU A 813 29.42 -66.86 14.90
C GLU A 813 29.91 -66.69 16.36
N LEU A 814 29.01 -66.53 17.33
CA LEU A 814 29.34 -66.41 18.75
C LEU A 814 29.92 -67.71 19.31
N ASP A 815 29.32 -68.85 19.00
CA ASP A 815 29.81 -70.16 19.44
C ASP A 815 31.22 -70.44 18.91
N VAL A 816 31.51 -70.04 17.66
CA VAL A 816 32.86 -70.15 17.08
C VAL A 816 33.83 -69.20 17.78
N ALA A 817 33.46 -67.94 18.03
CA ALA A 817 34.32 -66.96 18.68
C ALA A 817 34.64 -67.33 20.13
N VAL A 818 33.66 -67.82 20.89
CA VAL A 818 33.84 -68.29 22.28
C VAL A 818 34.70 -69.55 22.34
N ARG A 819 34.53 -70.49 21.40
CA ARG A 819 35.42 -71.66 21.30
C ARG A 819 36.85 -71.24 20.93
N ALA A 820 37.02 -70.31 19.99
CA ALA A 820 38.33 -69.81 19.62
C ALA A 820 39.03 -69.04 20.75
N GLU A 821 38.27 -68.29 21.59
CA GLU A 821 38.81 -67.69 22.82
C GLU A 821 39.20 -68.76 23.83
N ALA A 822 38.35 -69.76 24.08
CA ALA A 822 38.68 -70.86 24.98
C ALA A 822 39.90 -71.67 24.49
N ASP A 823 40.02 -71.91 23.18
CA ASP A 823 41.18 -72.57 22.57
C ASP A 823 42.44 -71.68 22.67
N SER A 824 42.28 -70.36 22.57
CA SER A 824 43.38 -69.40 22.74
C SER A 824 43.80 -69.27 24.20
N GLU A 825 42.87 -69.28 25.15
CA GLU A 825 43.12 -69.34 26.60
C GLU A 825 43.82 -70.66 26.95
N ASN A 826 43.31 -71.80 26.48
CA ASN A 826 43.96 -73.10 26.64
C ASN A 826 45.36 -73.12 26.02
N ALA A 827 45.57 -72.52 24.84
CA ALA A 827 46.87 -72.41 24.21
C ALA A 827 47.81 -71.40 24.90
N TRP A 828 47.27 -70.38 25.59
CA TRP A 828 48.04 -69.43 26.40
C TRP A 828 48.41 -70.03 27.75
N ASP A 829 47.53 -70.85 28.34
CA ASP A 829 47.79 -71.67 29.53
C ASP A 829 48.83 -72.75 29.20
N ASP A 830 48.71 -73.46 28.07
CA ASP A 830 49.71 -74.42 27.58
C ASP A 830 51.07 -73.75 27.27
N LYS A 831 51.06 -72.52 26.75
CA LYS A 831 52.29 -71.72 26.56
C LYS A 831 52.83 -71.17 27.88
N GLY A 832 51.97 -70.80 28.82
CA GLY A 832 52.33 -70.37 30.18
C GLY A 832 52.96 -71.50 30.98
N ASP A 833 52.53 -72.74 30.76
CA ASP A 833 53.13 -73.96 31.32
C ASP A 833 54.49 -74.32 30.68
N MET A 834 54.76 -73.88 29.45
CA MET A 834 55.99 -74.18 28.70
C MET A 834 57.04 -73.04 28.72
N THR A 835 56.62 -71.79 28.94
CA THR A 835 57.52 -70.69 29.32
C THR A 835 57.39 -70.43 30.80
N ALA A 836 58.30 -71.03 31.58
CA ALA A 836 58.56 -70.61 32.93
C ALA A 836 58.72 -69.09 32.96
N MET A 837 57.70 -68.37 33.45
CA MET A 837 57.86 -67.00 33.91
C MET A 837 59.06 -66.99 34.86
N PRO A 838 60.13 -66.22 34.57
CA PRO A 838 61.26 -66.10 35.47
C PRO A 838 60.81 -65.36 36.73
N GLY A 839 60.38 -66.09 37.77
CA GLY A 839 60.08 -65.50 39.08
C GLY A 839 58.96 -66.15 39.90
N GLY A 840 58.99 -67.46 40.14
CA GLY A 840 58.12 -68.10 41.14
C GLY A 840 58.89 -69.18 41.93
N TYR A 841 59.19 -68.92 43.20
CA TYR A 841 59.90 -69.83 44.10
C TYR A 841 58.90 -70.58 45.01
N SER A 842 59.17 -71.87 45.26
CA SER A 842 58.47 -72.85 46.10
C SER A 842 57.89 -72.37 47.45
N ALA A 843 56.74 -72.94 47.83
CA ALA A 843 56.24 -73.01 49.20
C ALA A 843 56.56 -74.40 49.81
N THR A 844 57.10 -74.45 51.04
CA THR A 844 56.54 -75.17 52.22
C THR A 844 57.43 -75.06 53.49
N ALA A 845 56.76 -74.70 54.60
CA ALA A 845 56.96 -75.10 56.00
C ALA A 845 58.11 -74.55 56.88
N THR A 846 57.65 -73.68 57.81
CA THR A 846 57.98 -73.57 59.25
C THR A 846 59.31 -72.98 59.74
N ALA A 847 59.11 -71.93 60.56
CA ALA A 847 59.96 -71.38 61.62
C ALA A 847 61.22 -70.59 61.22
N ASN A 848 61.13 -69.29 61.56
CA ASN A 848 62.20 -68.34 61.81
C ASN A 848 63.18 -68.00 60.68
N THR A 849 62.97 -66.78 60.19
CA THR A 849 63.99 -65.79 59.85
C THR A 849 64.91 -66.14 58.68
N THR A 850 64.86 -65.23 57.69
CA THR A 850 65.91 -64.92 56.70
C THR A 850 66.05 -65.89 55.51
N THR A 851 65.71 -65.36 54.33
CA THR A 851 66.45 -65.51 53.05
C THR A 851 66.52 -66.89 52.35
N ARG A 852 65.86 -66.95 51.18
CA ARG A 852 66.42 -67.35 49.85
C ARG A 852 66.49 -68.87 49.46
N SER A 853 65.75 -69.19 48.37
CA SER A 853 65.99 -70.13 47.22
C SER A 853 65.98 -71.69 47.34
N GLN A 854 65.00 -72.33 46.62
CA GLN A 854 64.97 -73.59 45.76
C GLN A 854 65.57 -74.95 46.23
N PRO A 855 65.36 -76.13 45.56
CA PRO A 855 64.27 -76.76 44.74
C PRO A 855 64.00 -78.30 45.03
N THR A 856 63.07 -79.00 44.32
CA THR A 856 63.11 -80.44 43.81
C THR A 856 61.73 -81.02 43.36
N SER A 857 61.73 -82.16 42.63
CA SER A 857 60.83 -82.56 41.51
C SER A 857 60.20 -83.99 41.56
N PHE A 858 59.20 -84.27 40.68
CA PHE A 858 58.70 -85.55 40.05
C PHE A 858 57.94 -86.59 40.95
N SER A 859 56.88 -87.35 40.56
CA SER A 859 56.25 -87.76 39.27
C SER A 859 54.88 -88.52 39.42
N SER A 860 54.02 -88.41 38.38
CA SER A 860 53.16 -89.40 37.65
C SER A 860 51.97 -90.20 38.26
N ALA A 861 50.81 -90.12 37.56
CA ALA A 861 49.82 -91.16 37.15
C ALA A 861 48.38 -90.55 37.18
N ALA A 862 47.42 -90.74 36.26
CA ALA A 862 47.26 -91.54 35.05
C ALA A 862 46.11 -90.94 34.19
N ARG A 863 46.17 -91.18 32.87
CA ARG A 863 45.16 -90.90 31.85
C ARG A 863 44.19 -92.08 31.67
N SER A 864 42.90 -91.82 31.44
CA SER A 864 41.84 -92.60 30.72
C SER A 864 40.47 -92.19 31.31
N ASN A 865 39.43 -91.79 30.58
CA ASN A 865 38.81 -92.36 29.40
C ASN A 865 38.20 -91.26 28.49
N GLN A 866 38.42 -91.41 27.19
CA GLN A 866 37.59 -90.85 26.13
C GLN A 866 36.32 -91.71 26.00
N THR A 867 35.15 -91.07 25.85
CA THR A 867 33.99 -91.68 25.19
C THR A 867 33.38 -90.65 24.25
N GLU A 868 33.26 -91.06 22.99
CA GLU A 868 32.68 -90.32 21.88
C GLU A 868 31.24 -89.86 22.13
N GLU A 869 30.99 -88.59 21.86
CA GLU A 869 29.67 -88.01 21.66
C GLU A 869 29.16 -88.35 20.25
N SER A 870 27.94 -88.88 20.18
CA SER A 870 27.08 -88.80 19.01
C SER A 870 25.64 -88.47 19.48
N PRO A 871 24.79 -87.90 18.62
CA PRO A 871 23.85 -86.86 19.01
C PRO A 871 22.59 -87.39 19.72
N LEU A 872 22.28 -86.79 20.87
CA LEU A 872 21.07 -87.06 21.64
C LEU A 872 19.81 -86.59 20.89
N SER A 873 18.80 -87.48 20.85
CA SER A 873 17.50 -87.26 20.20
C SER A 873 16.64 -86.23 20.95
N LEU A 874 15.99 -85.36 20.17
CA LEU A 874 15.09 -84.27 20.58
C LEU A 874 13.91 -84.74 21.47
N PHE A 875 13.59 -86.02 21.47
CA PHE A 875 12.50 -86.59 22.27
C PHE A 875 12.90 -86.93 23.72
N ASP A 876 14.18 -87.13 24.03
CA ASP A 876 14.62 -87.43 25.41
C ASP A 876 14.84 -86.17 26.26
N LEU A 877 15.08 -85.01 25.64
CA LEU A 877 15.11 -83.71 26.31
C LEU A 877 13.71 -83.26 26.80
N SER A 878 12.65 -83.65 26.10
CA SER A 878 11.26 -83.32 26.49
C SER A 878 10.78 -84.06 27.75
N ARG A 879 11.34 -85.24 28.05
CA ARG A 879 11.06 -85.99 29.29
C ARG A 879 11.86 -85.49 30.50
N ALA A 880 13.07 -84.96 30.28
CA ALA A 880 13.87 -84.37 31.34
C ALA A 880 13.33 -82.98 31.78
N THR A 881 12.84 -82.17 30.84
CA THR A 881 12.26 -80.84 31.12
C THR A 881 10.87 -80.91 31.75
N ALA A 882 10.05 -81.91 31.42
CA ALA A 882 8.75 -82.14 32.05
C ALA A 882 8.81 -82.47 33.56
N ARG A 883 9.97 -82.89 34.09
CA ARG A 883 10.16 -83.17 35.53
C ARG A 883 10.74 -82.00 36.33
N ALA A 884 11.31 -80.99 35.67
CA ALA A 884 11.83 -79.78 36.33
C ALA A 884 10.76 -78.67 36.47
N ALA A 885 9.77 -78.63 35.57
CA ALA A 885 8.71 -77.62 35.57
C ALA A 885 7.68 -77.75 36.72
N SER A 886 7.66 -78.87 37.46
CA SER A 886 6.74 -79.06 38.59
C SER A 886 7.29 -78.60 39.95
N LYS A 887 8.50 -78.01 40.01
CA LYS A 887 9.15 -77.58 41.27
C LYS A 887 9.36 -76.07 41.43
N ASN A 888 9.11 -75.24 40.40
CA ASN A 888 9.35 -73.78 40.46
C ASN A 888 8.10 -72.89 40.62
N PHE A 889 6.93 -73.48 40.92
CA PHE A 889 5.68 -72.73 41.11
C PHE A 889 5.47 -72.16 42.53
N SER A 890 6.41 -72.32 43.46
CA SER A 890 6.26 -71.92 44.88
C SER A 890 7.19 -70.79 45.36
N ALA A 891 7.88 -70.06 44.48
CA ALA A 891 8.86 -69.04 44.86
C ALA A 891 8.63 -67.62 44.29
N LEU A 892 7.46 -67.33 43.72
CA LEU A 892 7.13 -66.00 43.14
C LEU A 892 5.96 -65.26 43.84
N SER A 893 5.59 -65.68 45.04
CA SER A 893 4.50 -65.07 45.82
C SER A 893 4.94 -64.06 46.90
N SER A 894 6.19 -63.54 46.89
CA SER A 894 6.68 -62.62 47.92
C SER A 894 7.16 -61.23 47.47
N LEU A 895 7.13 -60.88 46.19
CA LEU A 895 7.62 -59.57 45.72
C LEU A 895 6.49 -58.64 45.24
N LYS A 896 5.41 -58.57 46.01
CA LYS A 896 4.30 -57.64 45.76
C LYS A 896 3.77 -57.04 47.07
N ARG A 897 4.63 -56.36 47.84
CA ARG A 897 4.20 -55.49 48.95
C ARG A 897 5.34 -54.61 49.46
N SER A 898 5.35 -53.32 49.11
CA SER A 898 5.70 -52.20 50.01
C SER A 898 5.90 -50.92 49.19
N GLY A 899 5.15 -49.86 49.52
CA GLY A 899 5.32 -48.56 48.89
C GLY A 899 4.14 -47.60 49.11
N GLN A 900 3.71 -47.40 50.35
CA GLN A 900 2.82 -46.30 50.72
C GLN A 900 3.24 -45.70 52.08
N GLN A 901 3.36 -44.36 52.08
CA GLN A 901 3.44 -43.41 53.22
C GLN A 901 4.77 -43.34 53.99
N ALA A 902 5.25 -42.20 54.50
CA ALA A 902 4.92 -40.77 54.35
C ALA A 902 6.01 -39.93 55.07
N ALA A 903 6.24 -38.71 54.57
CA ALA A 903 6.70 -37.47 55.22
C ALA A 903 7.48 -37.47 56.56
N ARG A 904 8.64 -36.78 56.60
CA ARG A 904 8.85 -35.45 57.24
C ARG A 904 10.35 -35.07 57.31
N SER A 905 10.61 -33.79 57.03
CA SER A 905 11.80 -32.92 57.16
C SER A 905 12.41 -32.89 58.59
N PRO A 906 13.63 -32.33 58.87
CA PRO A 906 14.11 -31.00 58.40
C PRO A 906 15.64 -30.75 58.18
N THR A 907 15.95 -29.60 57.53
CA THR A 907 17.06 -28.61 57.68
C THR A 907 18.42 -29.06 58.26
N ASP A 908 19.62 -28.62 57.85
CA ASP A 908 20.10 -27.38 57.21
C ASP A 908 21.61 -27.51 56.86
N HIS A 909 22.10 -26.56 56.05
CA HIS A 909 23.49 -26.03 55.93
C HIS A 909 24.61 -26.68 55.08
N ASN A 910 25.06 -25.83 54.13
CA ASN A 910 26.42 -25.50 53.68
C ASN A 910 27.32 -26.51 52.92
N GLY A 911 27.57 -26.18 51.64
CA GLY A 911 28.82 -25.51 51.27
C GLY A 911 29.98 -26.34 50.68
N SER A 912 30.23 -26.09 49.39
CA SER A 912 31.56 -26.00 48.74
C SER A 912 32.31 -27.24 48.22
N SER A 913 32.66 -27.11 46.93
CA SER A 913 33.92 -27.46 46.23
C SER A 913 34.38 -28.92 46.04
N LEU A 914 34.39 -29.31 44.75
CA LEU A 914 35.52 -29.77 43.92
C LEU A 914 36.60 -30.72 44.50
N ALA A 915 36.88 -31.74 43.68
CA ALA A 915 38.17 -32.40 43.41
C ALA A 915 38.38 -33.84 43.94
N SER A 916 38.30 -34.78 43.00
CA SER A 916 39.26 -35.86 42.68
C SER A 916 39.89 -36.74 43.77
N SER A 917 39.64 -38.05 43.60
CA SER A 917 40.61 -39.16 43.51
C SER A 917 41.22 -39.79 44.79
N MET A 918 41.06 -41.12 44.82
CA MET A 918 42.04 -42.17 45.20
C MET A 918 42.16 -42.65 46.65
N GLY A 919 41.82 -43.94 46.85
CA GLY A 919 42.40 -44.90 47.81
C GLY A 919 42.00 -44.72 49.28
N SER A 920 41.90 -45.74 50.13
CA SER A 920 42.05 -47.19 50.05
C SER A 920 41.70 -47.77 51.44
N LEU A 921 41.22 -49.02 51.48
CA LEU A 921 41.36 -50.04 52.57
C LEU A 921 40.64 -49.87 53.93
N HIS A 922 39.72 -50.81 54.21
CA HIS A 922 39.78 -51.84 55.28
C HIS A 922 38.45 -52.64 55.25
N ASP A 923 38.45 -53.87 54.74
CA ASP A 923 38.57 -55.18 55.43
C ASP A 923 37.36 -55.58 56.30
N GLY A 924 36.94 -56.83 56.11
CA GLY A 924 35.73 -57.42 56.64
C GLY A 924 35.50 -58.80 56.01
N THR A 925 36.27 -59.77 56.51
CA THR A 925 36.26 -61.19 56.17
C THR A 925 34.91 -61.87 56.48
N GLY A 926 34.49 -62.80 55.61
CA GLY A 926 33.30 -63.63 55.81
C GLY A 926 33.19 -64.70 54.73
N ASP A 927 33.11 -65.95 55.17
CA ASP A 927 33.49 -67.18 54.47
C ASP A 927 32.50 -67.67 53.39
N SER A 928 33.13 -68.25 52.37
CA SER A 928 32.73 -69.15 51.30
C SER A 928 31.42 -69.94 51.46
N ALA A 929 30.51 -69.78 50.50
CA ALA A 929 29.65 -70.86 50.01
C ALA A 929 29.71 -70.87 48.48
N ASP A 930 30.40 -71.88 47.95
CA ASP A 930 30.55 -72.19 46.53
C ASP A 930 29.18 -72.39 45.88
N HIS A 931 28.72 -71.37 45.16
CA HIS A 931 27.69 -71.49 44.15
C HIS A 931 28.33 -71.27 42.77
N PRO A 932 28.25 -72.24 41.84
CA PRO A 932 28.74 -72.02 40.49
C PRO A 932 27.89 -70.91 39.86
N ARG A 933 28.55 -69.79 39.52
CA ARG A 933 27.95 -68.68 38.77
C ARG A 933 27.38 -69.22 37.46
N ALA A 934 26.06 -69.41 37.41
CA ALA A 934 25.35 -69.67 36.16
C ALA A 934 25.60 -68.50 35.21
N ARG A 935 26.17 -68.79 34.04
CA ARG A 935 26.46 -67.79 33.01
C ARG A 935 25.14 -67.20 32.50
N LYS A 936 25.09 -65.89 32.28
CA LYS A 936 23.89 -65.13 31.87
C LYS A 936 23.20 -65.72 30.62
N ARG A 937 23.94 -66.46 29.79
CA ARG A 937 23.44 -67.31 28.69
C ARG A 937 22.34 -68.27 29.15
N ASP A 938 22.53 -68.97 30.26
CA ASP A 938 21.59 -70.00 30.72
C ASP A 938 20.34 -69.36 31.36
N GLN A 939 20.47 -68.15 31.94
CA GLN A 939 19.33 -67.33 32.42
C GLN A 939 18.53 -66.72 31.26
N LEU A 940 19.18 -66.28 30.17
CA LEU A 940 18.53 -65.77 28.97
C LEU A 940 17.88 -66.89 28.15
N ARG A 941 18.50 -68.08 28.11
CA ARG A 941 17.93 -69.27 27.48
C ARG A 941 16.72 -69.79 28.27
N GLU A 942 16.75 -69.77 29.60
CA GLU A 942 15.57 -70.05 30.44
C GLU A 942 14.47 -68.97 30.32
N ALA A 943 14.80 -67.69 30.21
CA ALA A 943 13.82 -66.61 30.04
C ALA A 943 13.17 -66.59 28.64
N ALA A 944 13.95 -66.88 27.59
CA ALA A 944 13.46 -66.99 26.22
C ALA A 944 12.58 -68.24 26.03
N LEU A 945 12.98 -69.38 26.61
CA LEU A 945 12.16 -70.60 26.58
C LEU A 945 10.94 -70.51 27.52
N GLY A 946 11.07 -69.83 28.67
CA GLY A 946 9.97 -69.58 29.60
C GLY A 946 8.87 -68.67 29.04
N SER A 947 9.20 -67.78 28.10
CA SER A 947 8.22 -66.94 27.40
C SER A 947 7.61 -67.60 26.15
N LEU A 948 8.33 -68.52 25.50
CA LEU A 948 7.83 -69.25 24.33
C LEU A 948 6.79 -70.33 24.70
N VAL A 949 6.84 -70.89 25.91
CA VAL A 949 5.89 -71.92 26.37
C VAL A 949 4.52 -71.33 26.79
N SER A 950 4.38 -70.01 26.89
CA SER A 950 3.09 -69.34 27.17
C SER A 950 2.29 -68.97 25.89
N GLY A 951 2.89 -69.07 24.70
CA GLY A 951 2.32 -68.54 23.45
C GLY A 951 2.07 -69.53 22.30
N VAL A 952 2.45 -70.81 22.44
CA VAL A 952 2.34 -71.80 21.34
C VAL A 952 1.01 -72.56 21.42
N GLY A 953 -0.09 -71.83 21.27
CA GLY A 953 -1.46 -72.38 21.22
C GLY A 953 -2.15 -72.28 19.86
N TRP A 954 -1.54 -71.62 18.85
CA TRP A 954 -2.22 -71.31 17.58
C TRP A 954 -1.51 -71.81 16.32
N LEU A 955 -0.40 -72.57 16.45
CA LEU A 955 0.39 -73.03 15.30
C LEU A 955 0.38 -74.56 15.13
N VAL A 956 -0.76 -75.20 15.38
CA VAL A 956 -1.05 -76.55 14.87
C VAL A 956 -2.49 -76.53 14.36
N GLY A 957 -2.64 -76.67 13.03
CA GLY A 957 -3.93 -76.67 12.36
C GLY A 957 -4.86 -77.76 12.90
N ALA A 958 -5.95 -77.32 13.53
CA ALA A 958 -7.12 -78.14 13.82
C ALA A 958 -8.31 -77.58 13.01
N PRO A 959 -9.12 -78.42 12.36
CA PRO A 959 -10.26 -77.96 11.57
C PRO A 959 -11.34 -77.32 12.46
N PRO A 960 -12.11 -76.34 11.96
CA PRO A 960 -13.11 -75.64 12.77
C PRO A 960 -14.28 -76.58 13.10
N VAL A 961 -14.65 -76.63 14.39
CA VAL A 961 -15.88 -77.25 14.86
C VAL A 961 -17.03 -76.30 14.59
N ASP A 962 -17.99 -76.74 13.77
CA ASP A 962 -19.30 -76.14 13.57
C ASP A 962 -19.99 -75.86 14.91
N ARG A 963 -20.37 -74.61 15.15
CA ARG A 963 -21.44 -74.27 16.11
C ARG A 963 -22.47 -73.44 15.40
N GLY A 964 -23.60 -74.11 15.17
CA GLY A 964 -24.74 -73.63 14.41
C GLY A 964 -25.45 -72.43 15.02
N GLN A 965 -26.23 -71.83 14.12
CA GLN A 965 -27.29 -70.86 14.35
C GLN A 965 -28.24 -71.28 15.48
N GLY A 966 -28.69 -70.28 16.23
CA GLY A 966 -29.83 -70.34 17.13
C GLY A 966 -30.45 -68.96 17.24
N SER A 967 -31.17 -68.57 16.20
CA SER A 967 -32.21 -67.54 16.28
C SER A 967 -33.36 -68.03 17.17
N ASP A 968 -33.83 -67.22 18.13
CA ASP A 968 -35.24 -66.82 18.14
C ASP A 968 -35.51 -65.63 19.07
N LYS A 969 -36.11 -64.60 18.44
CA LYS A 969 -37.22 -63.72 18.87
C LYS A 969 -37.11 -62.84 20.11
N GLY A 970 -37.37 -61.55 19.84
CA GLY A 970 -37.70 -60.48 20.77
C GLY A 970 -37.54 -59.14 20.07
#